data_AF-A0A644UGH5-F1
#
_entry.id   AF-A0A644UGH5-F1
#
_cell.length_a   1.000
_cell.length_b   1.000
_cell.length_c   1.000
_cell.angle_alpha   90.00
_cell.angle_beta   90.00
_cell.angle_gamma   90.00
#
_symmetry.space_group_name_H-M   'P 1'
#
loop_
_entity.id
_entity.type
_entity.pdbx_description
1 polymer ?
#
loop_
_entity_poly.entity_id
_entity_poly.type
_entity_poly.pdbx_seq_one_letter_code
_entity_poly.pdbx_strand_id
1 'polypeptide(L)'
;MAIINGNATLGGAIYSTGLLGIYNVTFINNTAGRGGAIWASNPYNSTMANIIQNSVFINNHGTDSSAGGGGALMLTGGQVQISYSNFINNTAANNGGAINKNNGTIIGIFESVFENNSANNGGAIYNTNSNLTISDSLFNNNSANAGNGGAVYSNTATSTFLYYVNFYRNSANGQGGAIYVRHSINSTGSNYINNTASQGGGIYSIPDTGDVSVQYNRFVNNSNYDYYLNNTGMSKTPNLSYNWWGNNTPLVYGIVLTDWFVMQLTANNFSTIVNSSTNQPGSNVNLSYQLILYNNTTNTFSIVDYGNLPDFIVNLTWTGINGINSELINAKGFYSEITNFTSGSGFSLRAIGDNENLMLYKEIIFANLTISKTANVTNVLNGQRVTYTITVTNNGNNTATNVWINDILPSGIIYLGSYPSGDYNPSTGIWYIGNLNNGSNVTLFINVLLNRSGNITNMATINLDESNLGINNTNVTISVDPAVNLTINKSSNVKGNVVNGQTIHYTITVSNHGPDGATNVVVNDKLPLELVYLGSSTKYGTYNPNTGIWTIGSLAKDGTATLIITVRINTTGNITNIVNITTSDMNYGSNMTNLTILAIHNTSLNVSAKFSNDNKTIFFTGKLVDEFGNPLSNKTIKFYLNGKYIGKSLTNENGVAELNYTKNNPFKPANYLIFALFNGDEEYNYSNASYNLKFKEDKNNSTNNTNINPVVANATMKETGIPITAIFLVFLISLGLITKKR
;
A
#
# COMPACT_ATOMS: atom_id res chain seq x y z
N MET A 1 -47.43 -65.41 -13.97
CA MET A 1 -48.26 -65.89 -15.11
C MET A 1 -48.64 -64.70 -15.98
N ALA A 2 -48.86 -64.85 -17.29
CA ALA A 2 -49.30 -63.74 -18.15
C ALA A 2 -50.63 -64.08 -18.88
N ILE A 3 -51.55 -63.11 -18.95
CA ILE A 3 -52.81 -63.20 -19.70
C ILE A 3 -52.89 -61.97 -20.62
N ILE A 4 -53.00 -62.22 -21.93
CA ILE A 4 -52.76 -61.21 -22.96
C ILE A 4 -53.86 -61.16 -24.02
N ASN A 5 -54.14 -59.96 -24.53
CA ASN A 5 -55.07 -59.69 -25.64
C ASN A 5 -56.50 -60.25 -25.46
N GLY A 6 -56.94 -60.48 -24.22
CA GLY A 6 -58.30 -60.91 -23.91
C GLY A 6 -59.33 -59.84 -24.29
N ASN A 7 -60.53 -60.25 -24.72
CA ASN A 7 -61.56 -59.35 -25.23
C ASN A 7 -62.96 -59.83 -24.78
N ALA A 8 -63.69 -58.99 -24.03
CA ALA A 8 -65.02 -59.32 -23.48
C ALA A 8 -65.89 -58.07 -23.26
N THR A 9 -67.18 -58.23 -22.96
CA THR A 9 -68.02 -57.10 -22.52
C THR A 9 -67.65 -56.61 -21.12
N LEU A 10 -67.31 -57.55 -20.22
CA LEU A 10 -66.91 -57.30 -18.83
C LEU A 10 -65.71 -58.20 -18.53
N GLY A 11 -64.58 -57.63 -18.07
CA GLY A 11 -63.41 -58.42 -17.66
C GLY A 11 -62.72 -59.12 -18.82
N GLY A 12 -61.91 -58.40 -19.59
CA GLY A 12 -61.29 -58.92 -20.83
C GLY A 12 -60.45 -60.17 -20.64
N ALA A 13 -59.86 -60.35 -19.45
CA ALA A 13 -59.20 -61.57 -19.00
C ALA A 13 -59.96 -62.33 -17.91
N ILE A 14 -60.58 -61.63 -16.93
CA ILE A 14 -61.25 -62.24 -15.77
C ILE A 14 -62.56 -61.52 -15.44
N TYR A 15 -63.63 -62.30 -15.31
CA TYR A 15 -64.92 -61.90 -14.76
C TYR A 15 -65.19 -62.65 -13.45
N SER A 16 -65.54 -61.95 -12.37
CA SER A 16 -65.91 -62.57 -11.07
C SER A 16 -67.13 -61.91 -10.43
N THR A 17 -68.00 -62.73 -9.84
CA THR A 17 -69.13 -62.34 -8.96
C THR A 17 -68.91 -62.76 -7.50
N GLY A 18 -67.68 -63.11 -7.14
CA GLY A 18 -67.27 -63.46 -5.79
C GLY A 18 -65.80 -63.17 -5.51
N LEU A 19 -65.34 -63.62 -4.34
CA LEU A 19 -64.02 -63.29 -3.80
C LEU A 19 -62.89 -63.63 -4.76
N LEU A 20 -62.09 -62.61 -5.11
CA LEU A 20 -61.02 -62.71 -6.10
C LEU A 20 -59.64 -62.49 -5.44
N GLY A 21 -58.74 -63.46 -5.63
CA GLY A 21 -57.32 -63.36 -5.25
C GLY A 21 -56.42 -63.46 -6.48
N ILE A 22 -55.61 -62.43 -6.72
CA ILE A 22 -54.67 -62.35 -7.85
C ILE A 22 -53.26 -62.13 -7.30
N TYR A 23 -52.35 -63.07 -7.57
CA TYR A 23 -50.99 -63.06 -7.02
C TYR A 23 -49.97 -63.37 -8.12
N ASN A 24 -49.01 -62.48 -8.35
CA ASN A 24 -47.91 -62.68 -9.32
C ASN A 24 -48.41 -62.90 -10.78
N VAL A 25 -49.42 -62.14 -11.21
CA VAL A 25 -50.02 -62.23 -12.56
C VAL A 25 -49.81 -60.93 -13.34
N THR A 26 -49.54 -61.08 -14.64
CA THR A 26 -49.36 -59.98 -15.60
C THR A 26 -50.52 -59.97 -16.60
N PHE A 27 -51.12 -58.81 -16.83
CA PHE A 27 -52.23 -58.59 -17.75
C PHE A 27 -51.83 -57.56 -18.80
N ILE A 28 -51.79 -57.95 -20.08
CA ILE A 28 -51.27 -57.10 -21.17
C ILE A 28 -52.29 -56.94 -22.30
N ASN A 29 -52.58 -55.71 -22.71
CA ASN A 29 -53.47 -55.37 -23.83
C ASN A 29 -54.90 -55.94 -23.74
N ASN A 30 -55.38 -56.35 -22.56
CA ASN A 30 -56.74 -56.89 -22.43
C ASN A 30 -57.75 -55.74 -22.56
N THR A 31 -58.83 -55.97 -23.30
CA THR A 31 -59.84 -54.98 -23.63
C THR A 31 -61.21 -55.45 -23.17
N ALA A 32 -62.00 -54.56 -22.57
CA ALA A 32 -63.41 -54.82 -22.31
C ALA A 32 -64.24 -53.55 -22.28
N GLY A 33 -65.57 -53.68 -22.28
CA GLY A 33 -66.47 -52.58 -21.93
C GLY A 33 -66.11 -52.01 -20.55
N ARG A 34 -66.13 -52.86 -19.53
CA ARG A 34 -65.74 -52.49 -18.15
C ARG A 34 -64.74 -53.49 -17.58
N GLY A 35 -63.66 -52.98 -16.97
CA GLY A 35 -62.59 -53.82 -16.43
C GLY A 35 -61.77 -54.44 -17.55
N GLY A 36 -60.89 -53.66 -18.19
CA GLY A 36 -60.22 -54.08 -19.42
C GLY A 36 -59.45 -55.39 -19.26
N ALA A 37 -58.79 -55.59 -18.11
CA ALA A 37 -58.31 -56.91 -17.68
C ALA A 37 -59.34 -57.63 -16.79
N ILE A 38 -59.78 -57.00 -15.69
CA ILE A 38 -60.58 -57.66 -14.66
C ILE A 38 -61.85 -56.86 -14.35
N TRP A 39 -62.99 -57.56 -14.37
CA TRP A 39 -64.24 -57.10 -13.75
C TRP A 39 -64.56 -57.99 -12.54
N ALA A 40 -64.76 -57.40 -11.36
CA ALA A 40 -65.11 -58.14 -10.16
C ALA A 40 -66.18 -57.43 -9.33
N SER A 41 -67.20 -58.17 -8.91
CA SER A 41 -68.27 -57.66 -8.05
C SER A 41 -68.46 -58.52 -6.80
N ASN A 42 -68.39 -57.90 -5.62
CA ASN A 42 -68.64 -58.54 -4.33
C ASN A 42 -69.94 -58.00 -3.70
N PRO A 43 -70.61 -58.76 -2.81
CA PRO A 43 -71.72 -58.26 -2.01
C PRO A 43 -71.33 -57.00 -1.24
N TYR A 44 -72.23 -56.01 -1.18
CA TYR A 44 -71.98 -54.71 -0.55
C TYR A 44 -71.50 -54.82 0.92
N ASN A 45 -72.01 -55.82 1.65
CA ASN A 45 -71.70 -56.04 3.07
C ASN A 45 -70.60 -57.11 3.28
N SER A 46 -69.81 -57.45 2.25
CA SER A 46 -68.72 -58.43 2.38
C SER A 46 -67.56 -57.90 3.23
N THR A 47 -67.28 -58.58 4.34
CA THR A 47 -66.06 -58.41 5.16
C THR A 47 -64.84 -59.14 4.58
N MET A 48 -65.00 -59.87 3.47
CA MET A 48 -63.89 -60.46 2.72
C MET A 48 -63.50 -59.55 1.56
N ALA A 49 -62.19 -59.36 1.39
CA ALA A 49 -61.60 -58.43 0.44
C ALA A 49 -61.05 -59.13 -0.81
N ASN A 50 -61.27 -58.54 -1.99
CA ASN A 50 -60.52 -58.91 -3.19
C ASN A 50 -59.06 -58.47 -3.02
N ILE A 51 -58.12 -59.38 -3.18
CA ILE A 51 -56.68 -59.13 -3.00
C ILE A 51 -55.99 -59.19 -4.36
N ILE A 52 -55.22 -58.15 -4.68
CA ILE A 52 -54.36 -58.08 -5.87
C ILE A 52 -52.95 -57.74 -5.41
N GLN A 53 -52.01 -58.67 -5.57
CA GLN A 53 -50.66 -58.54 -5.04
C GLN A 53 -49.60 -58.93 -6.07
N ASN A 54 -48.45 -58.24 -6.06
CA ASN A 54 -47.29 -58.50 -6.94
C ASN A 54 -47.66 -58.57 -8.43
N SER A 55 -48.68 -57.82 -8.87
CA SER A 55 -49.33 -58.04 -10.16
C SER A 55 -49.24 -56.81 -11.07
N VAL A 56 -49.20 -57.03 -12.37
CA VAL A 56 -48.75 -56.03 -13.35
C VAL A 56 -49.77 -55.90 -14.48
N PHE A 57 -50.24 -54.68 -14.73
CA PHE A 57 -51.30 -54.37 -15.69
C PHE A 57 -50.76 -53.35 -16.70
N ILE A 58 -50.57 -53.77 -17.95
CA ILE A 58 -49.96 -52.99 -19.02
C ILE A 58 -50.93 -52.81 -20.20
N ASN A 59 -51.15 -51.57 -20.64
CA ASN A 59 -51.95 -51.22 -21.83
C ASN A 59 -53.40 -51.77 -21.85
N ASN A 60 -54.00 -52.13 -20.71
CA ASN A 60 -55.37 -52.66 -20.70
C ASN A 60 -56.39 -51.53 -20.91
N HIS A 61 -57.49 -51.83 -21.60
CA HIS A 61 -58.41 -50.81 -22.12
C HIS A 61 -59.88 -51.05 -21.73
N GLY A 62 -60.53 -50.02 -21.17
CA GLY A 62 -61.96 -50.00 -20.83
C GLY A 62 -62.75 -49.11 -21.80
N THR A 63 -63.59 -49.69 -22.67
CA THR A 63 -64.27 -49.00 -23.77
C THR A 63 -65.63 -48.37 -23.43
N ASP A 64 -66.27 -48.72 -22.30
CA ASP A 64 -67.60 -48.20 -21.94
C ASP A 64 -67.52 -46.75 -21.45
N SER A 65 -67.84 -45.82 -22.36
CA SER A 65 -67.96 -44.38 -22.08
C SER A 65 -69.19 -44.03 -21.23
N SER A 66 -70.21 -44.89 -21.20
CA SER A 66 -71.54 -44.59 -20.66
C SER A 66 -71.73 -44.97 -19.19
N ALA A 67 -71.17 -46.11 -18.78
CA ALA A 67 -71.51 -46.74 -17.49
C ALA A 67 -70.29 -47.32 -16.75
N GLY A 68 -69.12 -46.73 -17.01
CA GLY A 68 -67.92 -46.87 -16.20
C GLY A 68 -66.83 -47.72 -16.83
N GLY A 69 -65.87 -47.05 -17.47
CA GLY A 69 -64.56 -47.63 -17.76
C GLY A 69 -63.79 -48.01 -16.49
N GLY A 70 -62.62 -48.60 -16.65
CA GLY A 70 -61.77 -49.14 -15.58
C GLY A 70 -60.66 -49.94 -16.23
N GLY A 71 -59.62 -49.25 -16.73
CA GLY A 71 -58.83 -49.73 -17.86
C GLY A 71 -58.10 -51.05 -17.59
N ALA A 72 -57.55 -51.22 -16.38
CA ALA A 72 -57.16 -52.53 -15.87
C ALA A 72 -58.30 -53.18 -15.09
N LEU A 73 -58.84 -52.49 -14.08
CA LEU A 73 -59.75 -53.02 -13.08
C LEU A 73 -61.07 -52.25 -13.01
N MET A 74 -62.18 -52.97 -13.03
CA MET A 74 -63.50 -52.48 -12.61
C MET A 74 -63.97 -53.31 -11.42
N LEU A 75 -64.18 -52.65 -10.28
CA LEU A 75 -64.45 -53.28 -9.00
C LEU A 75 -65.74 -52.71 -8.40
N THR A 76 -66.69 -53.56 -8.01
CA THR A 76 -67.97 -53.12 -7.45
C THR A 76 -68.32 -53.82 -6.15
N GLY A 77 -68.74 -53.05 -5.13
CA GLY A 77 -69.07 -53.57 -3.82
C GLY A 77 -67.87 -54.12 -3.03
N GLY A 78 -68.18 -54.73 -1.87
CA GLY A 78 -67.23 -55.40 -0.97
C GLY A 78 -66.00 -54.59 -0.56
N GLN A 79 -64.99 -55.32 -0.09
CA GLN A 79 -63.65 -54.80 0.23
C GLN A 79 -62.63 -55.12 -0.87
N VAL A 80 -61.59 -54.29 -0.98
CA VAL A 80 -60.49 -54.41 -1.94
C VAL A 80 -59.17 -54.04 -1.27
N GLN A 81 -58.12 -54.84 -1.47
CA GLN A 81 -56.73 -54.52 -1.12
C GLN A 81 -55.83 -54.74 -2.34
N ILE A 82 -54.96 -53.77 -2.62
CA ILE A 82 -53.97 -53.85 -3.70
C ILE A 82 -52.59 -53.56 -3.10
N SER A 83 -51.59 -54.40 -3.41
CA SER A 83 -50.21 -54.18 -2.96
C SER A 83 -49.15 -54.58 -3.98
N TYR A 84 -47.99 -53.92 -3.95
CA TYR A 84 -46.82 -54.26 -4.79
C TYR A 84 -47.14 -54.40 -6.29
N SER A 85 -48.10 -53.62 -6.79
CA SER A 85 -48.71 -53.84 -8.10
C SER A 85 -48.56 -52.63 -9.02
N ASN A 86 -48.27 -52.89 -10.29
CA ASN A 86 -47.90 -51.87 -11.28
C ASN A 86 -48.98 -51.73 -12.34
N PHE A 87 -49.47 -50.52 -12.55
CA PHE A 87 -50.47 -50.15 -13.56
C PHE A 87 -49.84 -49.15 -14.51
N ILE A 88 -49.50 -49.60 -15.72
CA ILE A 88 -48.72 -48.85 -16.71
C ILE A 88 -49.53 -48.70 -18.01
N ASN A 89 -49.70 -47.47 -18.48
CA ASN A 89 -50.38 -47.11 -19.74
C ASN A 89 -51.83 -47.64 -19.87
N ASN A 90 -52.53 -47.97 -18.78
CA ASN A 90 -53.91 -48.46 -18.88
C ASN A 90 -54.86 -47.29 -19.16
N THR A 91 -55.90 -47.52 -19.95
CA THR A 91 -56.76 -46.45 -20.46
C THR A 91 -58.25 -46.76 -20.34
N ALA A 92 -59.07 -45.75 -20.07
CA ALA A 92 -60.52 -45.91 -19.91
C ALA A 92 -61.28 -44.78 -20.61
N ALA A 93 -62.36 -45.12 -21.33
CA ALA A 93 -63.18 -44.17 -22.09
C ALA A 93 -63.98 -43.17 -21.24
N ASN A 94 -63.98 -43.31 -19.90
CA ASN A 94 -64.60 -42.34 -19.00
C ASN A 94 -63.92 -42.25 -17.62
N ASN A 95 -63.93 -43.34 -16.84
CA ASN A 95 -63.48 -43.32 -15.45
C ASN A 95 -62.33 -44.30 -15.22
N GLY A 96 -61.32 -43.92 -14.43
CA GLY A 96 -60.35 -44.86 -13.85
C GLY A 96 -59.43 -45.53 -14.87
N GLY A 97 -58.41 -44.82 -15.36
CA GLY A 97 -57.54 -45.34 -16.43
C GLY A 97 -56.85 -46.65 -16.05
N ALA A 98 -56.45 -46.80 -14.78
CA ALA A 98 -56.11 -48.09 -14.20
C ALA A 98 -57.31 -48.73 -13.48
N ILE A 99 -57.92 -48.04 -12.52
CA ILE A 99 -58.89 -48.62 -11.58
C ILE A 99 -60.14 -47.76 -11.50
N ASN A 100 -61.30 -48.39 -11.65
CA ASN A 100 -62.58 -47.83 -11.23
C ASN A 100 -63.18 -48.68 -10.10
N LYS A 101 -63.48 -48.05 -8.97
CA LYS A 101 -64.18 -48.63 -7.82
C LYS A 101 -65.48 -47.88 -7.57
N ASN A 102 -66.59 -48.61 -7.50
CA ASN A 102 -67.90 -48.05 -7.13
C ASN A 102 -68.54 -48.87 -6.00
N ASN A 103 -68.90 -48.19 -4.92
CA ASN A 103 -69.60 -48.71 -3.73
C ASN A 103 -68.79 -49.72 -2.88
N GLY A 104 -68.98 -49.71 -1.56
CA GLY A 104 -68.35 -50.63 -0.60
C GLY A 104 -67.20 -49.96 0.16
N THR A 105 -66.03 -50.61 0.26
CA THR A 105 -64.84 -50.04 0.91
C THR A 105 -63.58 -50.42 0.13
N ILE A 106 -62.59 -49.52 -0.02
CA ILE A 106 -61.21 -49.92 -0.34
C ILE A 106 -60.47 -49.97 0.98
N ILE A 107 -59.82 -51.10 1.30
CA ILE A 107 -58.97 -51.23 2.49
C ILE A 107 -57.71 -50.40 2.29
N GLY A 108 -57.06 -50.58 1.14
CA GLY A 108 -56.05 -49.65 0.65
C GLY A 108 -55.29 -50.13 -0.58
N ILE A 109 -54.44 -49.23 -1.06
CA ILE A 109 -53.49 -49.41 -2.16
C ILE A 109 -52.11 -49.10 -1.59
N PHE A 110 -51.22 -50.09 -1.58
CA PHE A 110 -49.97 -50.07 -0.82
C PHE A 110 -48.77 -50.36 -1.73
N GLU A 111 -47.66 -49.62 -1.60
CA GLU A 111 -46.39 -49.89 -2.32
C GLU A 111 -46.58 -50.16 -3.83
N SER A 112 -47.47 -49.40 -4.49
CA SER A 112 -47.95 -49.67 -5.86
C SER A 112 -47.65 -48.51 -6.81
N VAL A 113 -47.48 -48.82 -8.10
CA VAL A 113 -47.08 -47.84 -9.13
C VAL A 113 -48.19 -47.64 -10.15
N PHE A 114 -48.52 -46.39 -10.43
CA PHE A 114 -49.47 -45.95 -11.45
C PHE A 114 -48.78 -44.97 -12.39
N GLU A 115 -48.46 -45.42 -13.60
CA GLU A 115 -47.69 -44.65 -14.57
C GLU A 115 -48.41 -44.52 -15.92
N ASN A 116 -48.50 -43.28 -16.44
CA ASN A 116 -49.09 -42.92 -17.73
C ASN A 116 -50.54 -43.44 -17.96
N ASN A 117 -51.31 -43.74 -16.91
CA ASN A 117 -52.70 -44.19 -17.07
C ASN A 117 -53.61 -42.99 -17.41
N SER A 118 -54.69 -43.24 -18.16
CA SER A 118 -55.54 -42.13 -18.62
C SER A 118 -57.04 -42.44 -18.72
N ALA A 119 -57.87 -41.46 -18.36
CA ALA A 119 -59.33 -41.49 -18.44
C ALA A 119 -59.90 -40.06 -18.66
N ASN A 120 -61.22 -39.88 -18.61
CA ASN A 120 -61.82 -38.54 -18.49
C ASN A 120 -61.77 -38.04 -17.04
N ASN A 121 -62.07 -38.92 -16.07
CA ASN A 121 -61.98 -38.65 -14.63
C ASN A 121 -61.17 -39.76 -13.93
N GLY A 122 -60.28 -39.40 -13.01
CA GLY A 122 -59.43 -40.36 -12.31
C GLY A 122 -58.45 -41.04 -13.26
N GLY A 123 -57.46 -40.30 -13.75
CA GLY A 123 -56.56 -40.79 -14.81
C GLY A 123 -55.87 -42.11 -14.45
N ALA A 124 -55.51 -42.31 -13.18
CA ALA A 124 -55.22 -43.64 -12.63
C ALA A 124 -56.44 -44.26 -11.95
N ILE A 125 -57.01 -43.59 -10.94
CA ILE A 125 -58.02 -44.16 -10.04
C ILE A 125 -59.28 -43.29 -10.01
N TYR A 126 -60.43 -43.93 -10.22
CA TYR A 126 -61.75 -43.36 -9.96
C TYR A 126 -62.42 -44.15 -8.82
N ASN A 127 -62.87 -43.44 -7.79
CA ASN A 127 -63.47 -44.01 -6.58
C ASN A 127 -64.77 -43.28 -6.23
N THR A 128 -65.88 -44.01 -6.08
CA THR A 128 -67.15 -43.48 -5.58
C THR A 128 -67.78 -44.37 -4.52
N ASN A 129 -68.43 -43.78 -3.51
CA ASN A 129 -69.15 -44.48 -2.45
C ASN A 129 -68.31 -45.57 -1.72
N SER A 130 -67.00 -45.39 -1.64
CA SER A 130 -66.10 -46.20 -0.81
C SER A 130 -64.93 -45.40 -0.27
N ASN A 131 -64.54 -45.61 1.00
CA ASN A 131 -63.30 -45.05 1.52
C ASN A 131 -62.10 -45.52 0.69
N LEU A 132 -61.07 -44.69 0.60
CA LEU A 132 -59.85 -44.92 -0.18
C LEU A 132 -58.62 -44.62 0.67
N THR A 133 -57.85 -45.65 1.00
CA THR A 133 -56.51 -45.50 1.59
C THR A 133 -55.47 -45.72 0.50
N ILE A 134 -54.44 -44.88 0.44
CA ILE A 134 -53.25 -45.09 -0.38
C ILE A 134 -52.03 -44.84 0.50
N SER A 135 -51.05 -45.75 0.47
CA SER A 135 -49.74 -45.46 1.05
C SER A 135 -48.56 -45.95 0.21
N ASP A 136 -47.41 -45.28 0.39
CA ASP A 136 -46.09 -45.70 -0.11
C ASP A 136 -46.05 -45.91 -1.64
N SER A 137 -46.96 -45.24 -2.35
CA SER A 137 -47.28 -45.51 -3.76
C SER A 137 -46.89 -44.33 -4.66
N LEU A 138 -46.66 -44.63 -5.95
CA LEU A 138 -46.22 -43.66 -6.96
C LEU A 138 -47.30 -43.45 -8.03
N PHE A 139 -47.62 -42.19 -8.31
CA PHE A 139 -48.48 -41.75 -9.40
C PHE A 139 -47.69 -40.80 -10.30
N ASN A 140 -47.23 -41.28 -11.46
CA ASN A 140 -46.42 -40.54 -12.41
C ASN A 140 -47.18 -40.34 -13.75
N ASN A 141 -47.23 -39.10 -14.26
CA ASN A 141 -47.77 -38.76 -15.59
C ASN A 141 -49.21 -39.24 -15.89
N ASN A 142 -50.07 -39.50 -14.89
CA ASN A 142 -51.44 -39.95 -15.15
C ASN A 142 -52.33 -38.76 -15.58
N SER A 143 -53.30 -38.98 -16.49
CA SER A 143 -54.06 -37.88 -17.12
C SER A 143 -55.58 -38.08 -17.14
N ALA A 144 -56.30 -37.06 -16.64
CA ALA A 144 -57.76 -36.88 -16.74
C ALA A 144 -58.08 -35.91 -17.90
N ASN A 145 -58.35 -36.47 -19.09
CA ASN A 145 -58.36 -35.78 -20.38
C ASN A 145 -59.56 -34.86 -20.62
N ALA A 146 -60.63 -34.96 -19.82
CA ALA A 146 -61.84 -34.16 -20.00
C ALA A 146 -62.52 -33.73 -18.69
N GLY A 147 -61.95 -34.11 -17.55
CA GLY A 147 -62.55 -33.94 -16.23
C GLY A 147 -61.50 -33.92 -15.13
N ASN A 148 -61.82 -34.52 -13.99
CA ASN A 148 -61.17 -34.23 -12.71
C ASN A 148 -60.31 -35.39 -12.20
N GLY A 149 -59.30 -35.09 -11.38
CA GLY A 149 -58.45 -36.07 -10.73
C GLY A 149 -57.44 -36.70 -11.68
N GLY A 150 -56.35 -36.00 -12.01
CA GLY A 150 -55.38 -36.45 -13.01
C GLY A 150 -54.72 -37.78 -12.65
N ALA A 151 -54.36 -37.99 -11.38
CA ALA A 151 -54.14 -39.33 -10.85
C ALA A 151 -55.41 -39.90 -10.21
N VAL A 152 -55.98 -39.23 -9.22
CA VAL A 152 -57.03 -39.79 -8.35
C VAL A 152 -58.29 -38.90 -8.37
N TYR A 153 -59.44 -39.52 -8.58
CA TYR A 153 -60.75 -38.93 -8.36
C TYR A 153 -61.47 -39.72 -7.27
N SER A 154 -61.79 -39.07 -6.14
CA SER A 154 -62.46 -39.67 -4.98
C SER A 154 -63.71 -38.85 -4.64
N ASN A 155 -64.91 -39.44 -4.68
CA ASN A 155 -66.16 -38.70 -4.56
C ASN A 155 -67.26 -39.49 -3.80
N THR A 156 -68.29 -38.76 -3.38
CA THR A 156 -69.55 -39.20 -2.76
C THR A 156 -69.44 -39.97 -1.44
N ALA A 157 -69.49 -39.23 -0.32
CA ALA A 157 -69.55 -39.74 1.05
C ALA A 157 -68.36 -40.65 1.46
N THR A 158 -67.16 -40.29 1.01
CA THR A 158 -65.92 -41.07 1.18
C THR A 158 -64.89 -40.37 2.07
N SER A 159 -64.17 -41.14 2.88
CA SER A 159 -62.90 -40.70 3.47
C SER A 159 -61.72 -41.17 2.62
N THR A 160 -60.84 -40.22 2.27
CA THR A 160 -59.61 -40.47 1.51
C THR A 160 -58.39 -40.26 2.43
N PHE A 161 -57.50 -41.24 2.51
CA PHE A 161 -56.31 -41.24 3.36
C PHE A 161 -55.06 -41.46 2.49
N LEU A 162 -54.07 -40.57 2.60
CA LEU A 162 -52.85 -40.55 1.78
C LEU A 162 -51.61 -40.48 2.67
N TYR A 163 -50.78 -41.51 2.65
CA TYR A 163 -49.58 -41.63 3.48
C TYR A 163 -48.34 -41.91 2.62
N TYR A 164 -47.33 -41.04 2.62
CA TYR A 164 -46.09 -41.27 1.85
C TYR A 164 -46.31 -41.48 0.33
N VAL A 165 -47.34 -40.84 -0.23
CA VAL A 165 -47.73 -40.99 -1.65
C VAL A 165 -47.03 -39.96 -2.52
N ASN A 166 -46.50 -40.39 -3.67
CA ASN A 166 -45.75 -39.54 -4.58
C ASN A 166 -46.57 -39.23 -5.85
N PHE A 167 -47.05 -37.99 -5.98
CA PHE A 167 -47.79 -37.51 -7.14
C PHE A 167 -46.92 -36.59 -7.99
N TYR A 168 -46.42 -37.11 -9.11
CA TYR A 168 -45.54 -36.41 -10.04
C TYR A 168 -46.20 -36.22 -11.42
N ARG A 169 -46.24 -34.97 -11.90
CA ARG A 169 -46.63 -34.60 -13.28
C ARG A 169 -48.00 -35.11 -13.75
N ASN A 170 -48.92 -35.39 -12.83
CA ASN A 170 -50.27 -35.82 -13.18
C ASN A 170 -51.11 -34.61 -13.63
N SER A 171 -52.00 -34.80 -14.60
CA SER A 171 -52.69 -33.71 -15.29
C SER A 171 -54.20 -33.89 -15.35
N ALA A 172 -54.97 -32.85 -15.10
CA ALA A 172 -56.41 -32.81 -15.27
C ALA A 172 -56.81 -31.61 -16.13
N ASN A 173 -57.64 -31.80 -17.16
CA ASN A 173 -58.22 -30.66 -17.88
C ASN A 173 -59.28 -29.92 -17.04
N GLY A 174 -59.90 -30.62 -16.09
CA GLY A 174 -60.73 -30.03 -15.03
C GLY A 174 -59.92 -29.72 -13.77
N GLN A 175 -60.34 -30.28 -12.65
CA GLN A 175 -59.91 -29.93 -11.28
C GLN A 175 -59.13 -31.07 -10.62
N GLY A 176 -58.14 -30.76 -9.78
CA GLY A 176 -57.35 -31.75 -9.04
C GLY A 176 -56.34 -32.49 -9.92
N GLY A 177 -55.16 -31.89 -10.13
CA GLY A 177 -54.16 -32.42 -11.07
C GLY A 177 -53.51 -33.71 -10.57
N ALA A 178 -53.08 -33.75 -9.32
CA ALA A 178 -52.85 -35.02 -8.62
C ALA A 178 -54.20 -35.63 -8.21
N ILE A 179 -54.97 -34.93 -7.36
CA ILE A 179 -56.18 -35.48 -6.78
C ILE A 179 -57.35 -34.49 -6.72
N TYR A 180 -58.52 -34.98 -7.15
CA TYR A 180 -59.83 -34.40 -6.84
C TYR A 180 -60.46 -35.22 -5.71
N VAL A 181 -60.88 -34.56 -4.63
CA VAL A 181 -61.55 -35.20 -3.49
C VAL A 181 -62.86 -34.50 -3.12
N ARG A 182 -63.90 -35.28 -2.82
CA ARG A 182 -65.10 -34.82 -2.11
C ARG A 182 -65.24 -35.54 -0.77
N HIS A 183 -65.87 -34.88 0.18
CA HIS A 183 -66.06 -35.31 1.56
C HIS A 183 -64.80 -35.22 2.44
N SER A 184 -64.13 -36.30 2.83
CA SER A 184 -62.99 -36.21 3.77
C SER A 184 -61.63 -36.50 3.11
N ILE A 185 -60.60 -35.73 3.48
CA ILE A 185 -59.19 -35.97 3.12
C ILE A 185 -58.26 -35.87 4.33
N ASN A 186 -57.45 -36.91 4.50
CA ASN A 186 -56.27 -36.91 5.35
C ASN A 186 -55.03 -37.17 4.46
N SER A 187 -54.01 -36.31 4.53
CA SER A 187 -52.76 -36.47 3.77
C SER A 187 -51.56 -36.11 4.63
N THR A 188 -50.58 -36.99 4.71
CA THR A 188 -49.29 -36.70 5.34
C THR A 188 -48.13 -37.47 4.68
N GLY A 189 -46.92 -36.93 4.79
CA GLY A 189 -45.70 -37.45 4.16
C GLY A 189 -45.75 -37.53 2.64
N SER A 190 -46.73 -36.90 1.97
CA SER A 190 -46.96 -37.06 0.54
C SER A 190 -46.36 -35.92 -0.27
N ASN A 191 -45.92 -36.23 -1.49
CA ASN A 191 -45.32 -35.29 -2.44
C ASN A 191 -46.31 -34.94 -3.56
N TYR A 192 -46.46 -33.65 -3.85
CA TYR A 192 -47.29 -33.11 -4.92
C TYR A 192 -46.42 -32.18 -5.79
N ILE A 193 -45.82 -32.72 -6.86
CA ILE A 193 -44.79 -32.01 -7.65
C ILE A 193 -45.16 -31.95 -9.14
N ASN A 194 -45.14 -30.74 -9.71
CA ASN A 194 -45.38 -30.44 -11.14
C ASN A 194 -46.75 -30.91 -11.68
N ASN A 195 -47.76 -31.12 -10.83
CA ASN A 195 -49.09 -31.58 -11.28
C ASN A 195 -49.94 -30.41 -11.81
N THR A 196 -50.78 -30.65 -12.82
CA THR A 196 -51.47 -29.59 -13.56
C THR A 196 -52.99 -29.76 -13.56
N ALA A 197 -53.69 -28.66 -13.34
CA ALA A 197 -55.15 -28.55 -13.40
C ALA A 197 -55.60 -27.13 -13.72
N SER A 198 -56.87 -26.95 -14.11
CA SER A 198 -57.51 -25.63 -14.14
C SER A 198 -57.67 -25.01 -12.75
N GLN A 199 -57.84 -25.84 -11.71
CA GLN A 199 -57.90 -25.47 -10.30
C GLN A 199 -57.35 -26.62 -9.44
N GLY A 200 -56.46 -26.31 -8.49
CA GLY A 200 -55.86 -27.28 -7.58
C GLY A 200 -54.96 -28.27 -8.32
N GLY A 201 -53.84 -27.79 -8.85
CA GLY A 201 -52.87 -28.62 -9.56
C GLY A 201 -52.38 -29.80 -8.70
N GLY A 202 -52.08 -29.55 -7.42
CA GLY A 202 -51.89 -30.61 -6.44
C GLY A 202 -53.24 -31.21 -6.05
N ILE A 203 -53.90 -30.59 -5.07
CA ILE A 203 -55.18 -31.07 -4.52
C ILE A 203 -56.31 -30.09 -4.87
N TYR A 204 -57.44 -30.61 -5.32
CA TYR A 204 -58.73 -29.92 -5.31
C TYR A 204 -59.70 -30.65 -4.37
N SER A 205 -60.32 -29.93 -3.44
CA SER A 205 -61.18 -30.52 -2.39
C SER A 205 -62.52 -29.81 -2.25
N ILE A 206 -63.60 -30.59 -2.11
CA ILE A 206 -64.94 -30.12 -1.70
C ILE A 206 -65.36 -30.89 -0.44
N PRO A 207 -65.19 -30.35 0.78
CA PRO A 207 -65.32 -31.19 1.97
C PRO A 207 -66.75 -31.56 2.38
N ASP A 208 -67.76 -30.76 1.99
CA ASP A 208 -69.09 -30.82 2.61
C ASP A 208 -68.95 -30.85 4.16
N THR A 209 -69.50 -31.86 4.83
CA THR A 209 -69.39 -32.08 6.29
C THR A 209 -68.13 -32.83 6.75
N GLY A 210 -67.20 -33.13 5.83
CA GLY A 210 -66.02 -33.97 6.06
C GLY A 210 -64.84 -33.28 6.74
N ASP A 211 -63.84 -34.08 7.10
CA ASP A 211 -62.58 -33.61 7.70
C ASP A 211 -61.54 -33.28 6.62
N VAL A 212 -60.78 -32.20 6.83
CA VAL A 212 -59.60 -31.85 6.03
C VAL A 212 -58.41 -31.75 6.96
N SER A 213 -57.47 -32.68 6.86
CA SER A 213 -56.21 -32.69 7.62
C SER A 213 -55.08 -33.06 6.66
N VAL A 214 -54.45 -32.05 6.08
CA VAL A 214 -53.39 -32.18 5.09
C VAL A 214 -52.18 -31.50 5.69
N GLN A 215 -51.28 -32.27 6.29
CA GLN A 215 -50.17 -31.77 7.12
C GLN A 215 -48.89 -32.57 6.88
N TYR A 216 -47.71 -31.94 6.96
CA TYR A 216 -46.42 -32.58 6.65
C TYR A 216 -46.36 -33.16 5.23
N ASN A 217 -46.88 -32.41 4.24
CA ASN A 217 -46.76 -32.72 2.82
C ASN A 217 -45.89 -31.66 2.13
N ARG A 218 -45.36 -32.01 0.96
CA ARG A 218 -44.53 -31.14 0.12
C ARG A 218 -45.26 -30.82 -1.19
N PHE A 219 -45.46 -29.53 -1.45
CA PHE A 219 -46.08 -29.00 -2.67
C PHE A 219 -45.07 -28.17 -3.45
N VAL A 220 -44.87 -28.48 -4.74
CA VAL A 220 -43.92 -27.79 -5.61
C VAL A 220 -44.46 -27.69 -7.04
N ASN A 221 -44.48 -26.48 -7.60
CA ASN A 221 -44.74 -26.21 -9.03
C ASN A 221 -46.08 -26.73 -9.58
N ASN A 222 -47.13 -26.85 -8.77
CA ASN A 222 -48.42 -27.28 -9.29
C ASN A 222 -49.18 -26.07 -9.90
N SER A 223 -49.90 -26.29 -11.01
CA SER A 223 -50.57 -25.18 -11.70
C SER A 223 -51.89 -24.77 -11.04
N ASN A 224 -52.21 -23.47 -11.04
CA ASN A 224 -53.49 -22.93 -10.57
C ASN A 224 -53.83 -23.39 -9.13
N TYR A 225 -52.98 -22.97 -8.19
CA TYR A 225 -52.94 -23.36 -6.77
C TYR A 225 -52.41 -24.78 -6.52
N ASP A 226 -51.51 -24.91 -5.54
CA ASP A 226 -51.06 -26.18 -4.99
C ASP A 226 -52.18 -26.92 -4.26
N TYR A 227 -52.99 -26.14 -3.52
CA TYR A 227 -54.19 -26.62 -2.83
C TYR A 227 -55.38 -25.70 -3.10
N TYR A 228 -56.46 -26.25 -3.63
CA TYR A 228 -57.74 -25.55 -3.79
C TYR A 228 -58.79 -26.12 -2.84
N LEU A 229 -59.19 -25.33 -1.85
CA LEU A 229 -60.32 -25.63 -0.98
C LEU A 229 -61.59 -24.96 -1.52
N ASN A 230 -62.54 -25.76 -1.97
CA ASN A 230 -63.92 -25.28 -2.12
C ASN A 230 -64.61 -25.38 -0.75
N ASN A 231 -64.66 -24.26 -0.02
CA ASN A 231 -65.12 -24.20 1.36
C ASN A 231 -66.65 -24.12 1.53
N THR A 232 -67.43 -24.25 0.45
CA THR A 232 -68.90 -24.20 0.53
C THR A 232 -69.46 -25.38 1.32
N GLY A 233 -70.31 -25.11 2.30
CA GLY A 233 -71.00 -26.14 3.10
C GLY A 233 -70.17 -26.76 4.23
N MET A 234 -68.97 -26.24 4.51
CA MET A 234 -68.09 -26.79 5.55
C MET A 234 -68.66 -26.65 6.96
N SER A 235 -68.67 -27.76 7.72
CA SER A 235 -69.08 -27.81 9.13
C SER A 235 -67.92 -27.99 10.12
N LYS A 236 -66.68 -28.04 9.64
CA LYS A 236 -65.45 -28.26 10.43
C LYS A 236 -64.33 -27.34 9.95
N THR A 237 -63.40 -27.00 10.83
CA THR A 237 -62.21 -26.20 10.45
C THR A 237 -61.20 -27.06 9.69
N PRO A 238 -60.81 -26.70 8.46
CA PRO A 238 -59.73 -27.38 7.74
C PRO A 238 -58.36 -27.13 8.39
N ASN A 239 -57.51 -28.15 8.42
CA ASN A 239 -56.11 -28.03 8.82
C ASN A 239 -55.19 -28.29 7.62
N LEU A 240 -54.42 -27.27 7.27
CA LEU A 240 -53.43 -27.24 6.18
C LEU A 240 -52.03 -26.78 6.68
N SER A 241 -51.79 -26.89 7.98
CA SER A 241 -50.57 -26.48 8.66
C SER A 241 -49.41 -27.46 8.44
N TYR A 242 -48.18 -27.04 8.74
CA TYR A 242 -46.97 -27.89 8.70
C TYR A 242 -46.68 -28.51 7.31
N ASN A 243 -47.21 -27.96 6.22
CA ASN A 243 -46.77 -28.29 4.86
C ASN A 243 -45.64 -27.36 4.44
N TRP A 244 -44.91 -27.76 3.39
CA TRP A 244 -43.95 -26.92 2.68
C TRP A 244 -44.39 -26.70 1.22
N TRP A 245 -44.15 -25.49 0.71
CA TRP A 245 -44.75 -24.97 -0.53
C TRP A 245 -43.72 -24.45 -1.56
N GLY A 246 -42.44 -24.80 -1.40
CA GLY A 246 -41.37 -24.63 -2.39
C GLY A 246 -40.94 -23.19 -2.76
N ASN A 247 -41.70 -22.14 -2.44
CA ASN A 247 -41.34 -20.74 -2.66
C ASN A 247 -41.44 -19.90 -1.36
N ASN A 248 -41.43 -20.55 -0.20
CA ASN A 248 -41.89 -20.01 1.09
C ASN A 248 -43.31 -19.40 1.12
N THR A 249 -44.02 -19.37 0.00
CA THR A 249 -45.24 -18.59 -0.25
C THR A 249 -46.36 -19.54 -0.70
N PRO A 250 -47.30 -19.93 0.18
CA PRO A 250 -48.29 -20.96 -0.14
C PRO A 250 -49.29 -20.51 -1.21
N LEU A 251 -49.34 -21.23 -2.34
CA LEU A 251 -50.37 -21.01 -3.37
C LEU A 251 -51.63 -21.80 -3.03
N VAL A 252 -52.36 -21.32 -2.01
CA VAL A 252 -53.58 -21.96 -1.49
C VAL A 252 -54.82 -21.07 -1.74
N TYR A 253 -55.93 -21.71 -2.14
CA TYR A 253 -57.24 -21.06 -2.27
C TYR A 253 -58.23 -21.55 -1.21
N GLY A 254 -59.13 -20.66 -0.76
CA GLY A 254 -60.31 -21.00 0.07
C GLY A 254 -60.08 -21.01 1.59
N ILE A 255 -58.85 -20.80 2.05
CA ILE A 255 -58.43 -20.75 3.46
C ILE A 255 -57.26 -19.77 3.60
N VAL A 256 -57.13 -19.11 4.75
CA VAL A 256 -55.89 -18.43 5.17
C VAL A 256 -55.11 -19.37 6.07
N LEU A 257 -53.86 -19.71 5.72
CA LEU A 257 -53.03 -20.57 6.55
C LEU A 257 -52.54 -19.86 7.82
N THR A 258 -52.49 -20.59 8.92
CA THR A 258 -51.91 -20.16 10.20
C THR A 258 -50.40 -20.32 10.23
N ASP A 259 -49.88 -21.42 9.71
CA ASP A 259 -48.47 -21.81 9.90
C ASP A 259 -47.98 -22.83 8.86
N TRP A 260 -46.76 -22.65 8.35
CA TRP A 260 -46.15 -23.53 7.34
C TRP A 260 -44.62 -23.51 7.42
N PHE A 261 -43.98 -24.53 6.85
CA PHE A 261 -42.52 -24.59 6.79
C PHE A 261 -41.97 -23.65 5.70
N VAL A 262 -40.88 -22.96 6.02
CA VAL A 262 -40.16 -22.05 5.14
C VAL A 262 -38.65 -22.28 5.23
N MET A 263 -37.97 -22.18 4.09
CA MET A 263 -36.52 -22.13 3.97
C MET A 263 -35.99 -20.76 4.37
N GLN A 264 -35.14 -20.69 5.39
CA GLN A 264 -34.42 -19.49 5.78
C GLN A 264 -32.95 -19.58 5.35
N LEU A 265 -32.45 -18.55 4.67
CA LEU A 265 -31.02 -18.36 4.41
C LEU A 265 -30.44 -17.37 5.43
N THR A 266 -29.20 -17.59 5.83
CA THR A 266 -28.47 -16.77 6.82
C THR A 266 -27.08 -16.39 6.30
N ALA A 267 -26.66 -15.15 6.57
CA ALA A 267 -25.31 -14.65 6.36
C ALA A 267 -24.85 -13.90 7.62
N ASN A 268 -23.90 -14.49 8.36
CA ASN A 268 -23.52 -14.07 9.71
C ASN A 268 -24.76 -13.94 10.62
N ASN A 269 -25.08 -12.72 11.06
CA ASN A 269 -26.20 -12.43 11.96
C ASN A 269 -27.49 -11.97 11.24
N PHE A 270 -27.52 -11.97 9.91
CA PHE A 270 -28.68 -11.59 9.11
C PHE A 270 -29.34 -12.82 8.49
N SER A 271 -30.64 -12.98 8.69
CA SER A 271 -31.40 -14.13 8.19
C SER A 271 -32.65 -13.67 7.42
N THR A 272 -33.03 -14.41 6.39
CA THR A 272 -34.18 -14.08 5.52
C THR A 272 -34.91 -15.32 5.03
N ILE A 273 -36.23 -15.19 4.81
CA ILE A 273 -37.06 -16.15 4.06
C ILE A 273 -37.52 -15.61 2.70
N VAL A 274 -37.07 -14.40 2.32
CA VAL A 274 -37.40 -13.73 1.04
C VAL A 274 -36.16 -13.11 0.38
N ASN A 275 -36.23 -12.88 -0.93
CA ASN A 275 -35.13 -12.29 -1.71
C ASN A 275 -34.67 -10.97 -1.10
N SER A 276 -33.38 -10.88 -0.74
CA SER A 276 -32.83 -9.70 -0.05
C SER A 276 -31.33 -9.50 -0.27
N SER A 277 -30.86 -8.31 0.10
CA SER A 277 -29.46 -7.91 0.14
C SER A 277 -29.12 -7.31 1.50
N THR A 278 -27.87 -7.43 1.90
CA THR A 278 -27.38 -6.91 3.19
C THR A 278 -25.88 -6.65 3.10
N ASN A 279 -25.40 -5.59 3.73
CA ASN A 279 -23.97 -5.27 3.82
C ASN A 279 -23.44 -5.74 5.20
N GLN A 280 -22.16 -6.10 5.34
CA GLN A 280 -21.51 -6.30 6.64
C GLN A 280 -20.10 -5.70 6.61
N PRO A 281 -19.62 -5.11 7.73
CA PRO A 281 -18.20 -4.83 7.92
C PRO A 281 -17.35 -6.10 7.93
N GLY A 282 -16.14 -6.02 7.39
CA GLY A 282 -15.10 -7.03 7.53
C GLY A 282 -15.09 -8.11 6.44
N SER A 283 -13.99 -8.87 6.41
CA SER A 283 -13.64 -9.80 5.33
C SER A 283 -14.38 -11.14 5.35
N ASN A 284 -15.00 -11.49 6.49
CA ASN A 284 -15.46 -12.85 6.76
C ASN A 284 -16.98 -12.99 6.67
N VAL A 285 -17.43 -13.91 5.82
CA VAL A 285 -18.85 -14.24 5.64
C VAL A 285 -19.07 -15.73 5.80
N ASN A 286 -19.98 -16.05 6.72
CA ASN A 286 -20.47 -17.38 7.05
C ASN A 286 -21.88 -17.49 6.46
N LEU A 287 -22.02 -18.25 5.38
CA LEU A 287 -23.32 -18.58 4.80
C LEU A 287 -23.89 -19.84 5.49
N SER A 288 -25.20 -19.92 5.65
CA SER A 288 -25.92 -21.13 6.11
C SER A 288 -27.41 -21.08 5.77
N TYR A 289 -28.13 -22.17 6.02
CA TYR A 289 -29.57 -22.29 5.78
C TYR A 289 -30.24 -23.17 6.85
N GLN A 290 -31.56 -23.07 6.99
CA GLN A 290 -32.38 -23.95 7.83
C GLN A 290 -33.86 -23.93 7.41
N LEU A 291 -34.58 -25.04 7.58
CA LEU A 291 -36.04 -25.07 7.49
C LEU A 291 -36.63 -24.67 8.85
N ILE A 292 -37.64 -23.80 8.88
CA ILE A 292 -38.29 -23.33 10.11
C ILE A 292 -39.80 -23.20 9.91
N LEU A 293 -40.57 -23.30 11.00
CA LEU A 293 -42.01 -23.03 10.95
C LEU A 293 -42.26 -21.52 11.09
N TYR A 294 -42.85 -20.92 10.06
CA TYR A 294 -43.40 -19.57 10.11
C TYR A 294 -44.84 -19.61 10.61
N ASN A 295 -45.19 -18.74 11.56
CA ASN A 295 -46.56 -18.52 12.00
C ASN A 295 -47.05 -17.16 11.49
N ASN A 296 -48.06 -17.21 10.63
CA ASN A 296 -48.67 -16.08 9.93
C ASN A 296 -49.59 -15.23 10.83
N THR A 297 -50.11 -15.80 11.93
CA THR A 297 -50.97 -15.08 12.88
C THR A 297 -50.16 -14.20 13.83
N THR A 298 -48.96 -14.64 14.22
CA THR A 298 -48.07 -13.89 15.11
C THR A 298 -46.91 -13.21 14.38
N ASN A 299 -46.69 -13.51 13.10
CA ASN A 299 -45.50 -13.12 12.32
C ASN A 299 -44.20 -13.53 13.03
N THR A 300 -44.15 -14.77 13.57
CA THR A 300 -42.99 -15.31 14.28
C THR A 300 -42.46 -16.58 13.60
N PHE A 301 -41.21 -16.91 13.92
CA PHE A 301 -40.53 -18.12 13.46
C PHE A 301 -40.24 -19.04 14.63
N SER A 302 -40.25 -20.34 14.40
CA SER A 302 -39.91 -21.36 15.41
C SER A 302 -39.22 -22.57 14.78
N ILE A 303 -38.32 -23.18 15.54
CA ILE A 303 -37.76 -24.51 15.22
C ILE A 303 -38.67 -25.53 15.89
N VAL A 304 -39.18 -26.47 15.11
CA VAL A 304 -40.11 -27.53 15.53
C VAL A 304 -39.70 -28.86 14.91
N ASP A 305 -40.32 -29.95 15.33
CA ASP A 305 -40.18 -31.24 14.63
C ASP A 305 -40.80 -31.16 13.22
N TYR A 306 -40.09 -31.67 12.23
CA TYR A 306 -40.55 -31.78 10.84
C TYR A 306 -41.48 -32.99 10.64
N GLY A 307 -41.58 -33.88 11.64
CA GLY A 307 -42.51 -35.01 11.65
C GLY A 307 -42.33 -35.90 10.43
N ASN A 308 -43.41 -36.04 9.65
CA ASN A 308 -43.44 -36.90 8.46
C ASN A 308 -43.08 -36.18 7.15
N LEU A 309 -42.59 -34.93 7.18
CA LEU A 309 -42.38 -34.12 5.97
C LEU A 309 -41.41 -34.82 4.99
N PRO A 310 -41.72 -34.88 3.68
CA PRO A 310 -40.85 -35.54 2.70
C PRO A 310 -39.45 -34.91 2.59
N ASP A 311 -38.46 -35.75 2.28
CA ASP A 311 -37.16 -35.36 1.78
C ASP A 311 -37.26 -34.29 0.69
N PHE A 312 -36.32 -33.35 0.70
CA PHE A 312 -36.25 -32.29 -0.30
C PHE A 312 -34.82 -31.92 -0.66
N ILE A 313 -34.63 -31.51 -1.91
CA ILE A 313 -33.32 -31.23 -2.47
C ILE A 313 -33.15 -29.72 -2.51
N VAL A 314 -32.21 -29.21 -1.73
CA VAL A 314 -31.73 -27.83 -1.86
C VAL A 314 -30.46 -27.87 -2.69
N ASN A 315 -30.49 -27.23 -3.86
CA ASN A 315 -29.26 -26.93 -4.59
C ASN A 315 -28.76 -25.55 -4.13
N LEU A 316 -27.81 -25.54 -3.21
CA LEU A 316 -27.16 -24.31 -2.79
C LEU A 316 -26.11 -23.93 -3.82
N THR A 317 -26.27 -22.77 -4.42
CA THR A 317 -25.26 -22.16 -5.30
C THR A 317 -24.70 -20.92 -4.63
N TRP A 318 -23.38 -20.77 -4.65
CA TRP A 318 -22.70 -19.59 -4.09
C TRP A 318 -21.54 -19.10 -4.94
N THR A 319 -21.34 -17.78 -4.93
CA THR A 319 -20.30 -17.10 -5.72
C THR A 319 -19.22 -16.56 -4.80
N GLY A 320 -18.04 -17.19 -4.78
CA GLY A 320 -16.87 -16.73 -4.03
C GLY A 320 -15.74 -16.24 -4.94
N ILE A 321 -14.59 -15.89 -4.35
CA ILE A 321 -13.38 -15.41 -5.08
C ILE A 321 -13.00 -16.35 -6.22
N ASN A 322 -13.04 -17.66 -5.93
CA ASN A 322 -12.61 -18.73 -6.84
C ASN A 322 -13.69 -19.12 -7.86
N GLY A 323 -14.79 -18.36 -7.96
CA GLY A 323 -15.89 -18.59 -8.90
C GLY A 323 -17.17 -19.13 -8.26
N ILE A 324 -18.00 -19.73 -9.10
CA ILE A 324 -19.30 -20.30 -8.72
C ILE A 324 -19.09 -21.73 -8.21
N ASN A 325 -19.70 -22.05 -7.07
CA ASN A 325 -19.76 -23.38 -6.49
C ASN A 325 -21.22 -23.79 -6.32
N SER A 326 -21.48 -25.10 -6.24
CA SER A 326 -22.83 -25.66 -6.10
C SER A 326 -22.82 -26.97 -5.31
N GLU A 327 -23.74 -27.14 -4.38
CA GLU A 327 -23.90 -28.33 -3.54
C GLU A 327 -25.37 -28.79 -3.55
N LEU A 328 -25.59 -30.09 -3.77
CA LEU A 328 -26.91 -30.73 -3.77
C LEU A 328 -27.14 -31.40 -2.41
N ILE A 329 -27.86 -30.73 -1.52
CA ILE A 329 -28.11 -31.23 -0.17
C ILE A 329 -29.52 -31.81 -0.08
N ASN A 330 -29.62 -33.07 0.34
CA ASN A 330 -30.91 -33.68 0.72
C ASN A 330 -31.23 -33.27 2.16
N ALA A 331 -32.13 -32.30 2.33
CA ALA A 331 -32.36 -31.58 3.58
C ALA A 331 -33.25 -32.37 4.57
N LYS A 332 -32.69 -33.46 5.12
CA LYS A 332 -33.28 -34.22 6.22
C LYS A 332 -32.73 -33.74 7.56
N GLY A 333 -33.45 -32.81 8.21
CA GLY A 333 -33.04 -32.24 9.49
C GLY A 333 -32.04 -31.08 9.39
N PHE A 334 -31.44 -30.72 10.52
CA PHE A 334 -30.67 -29.49 10.69
C PHE A 334 -29.26 -29.58 10.11
N TYR A 335 -29.01 -28.93 8.97
CA TYR A 335 -27.70 -28.87 8.31
C TYR A 335 -27.23 -27.43 8.12
N SER A 336 -26.51 -26.91 9.11
CA SER A 336 -25.84 -25.61 9.02
C SER A 336 -24.41 -25.78 8.48
N GLU A 337 -24.25 -25.98 7.18
CA GLU A 337 -22.92 -25.94 6.56
C GLU A 337 -22.41 -24.51 6.49
N ILE A 338 -21.30 -24.24 7.19
CA ILE A 338 -20.67 -22.93 7.29
C ILE A 338 -19.51 -22.87 6.31
N THR A 339 -19.75 -22.28 5.14
CA THR A 339 -18.67 -21.91 4.21
C THR A 339 -18.10 -20.55 4.63
N ASN A 340 -16.87 -20.55 5.15
CA ASN A 340 -16.14 -19.35 5.55
C ASN A 340 -15.42 -18.75 4.33
N PHE A 341 -15.85 -17.58 3.85
CA PHE A 341 -15.10 -16.81 2.84
C PHE A 341 -14.36 -15.65 3.49
N THR A 342 -13.14 -15.34 3.02
CA THR A 342 -12.21 -14.40 3.69
C THR A 342 -11.82 -13.18 2.85
N SER A 343 -12.40 -12.98 1.67
CA SER A 343 -12.31 -11.76 0.84
C SER A 343 -13.23 -11.86 -0.38
N GLY A 344 -13.41 -10.76 -1.11
CA GLY A 344 -14.24 -10.68 -2.32
C GLY A 344 -14.83 -9.29 -2.53
N SER A 345 -15.48 -9.06 -3.67
CA SER A 345 -16.33 -7.86 -3.91
C SER A 345 -17.79 -8.08 -3.48
N GLY A 346 -18.24 -9.34 -3.47
CA GLY A 346 -19.52 -9.72 -2.87
C GLY A 346 -19.81 -11.21 -3.04
N PHE A 347 -20.78 -11.69 -2.28
CA PHE A 347 -21.28 -13.07 -2.34
C PHE A 347 -22.77 -13.10 -2.70
N SER A 348 -23.20 -14.23 -3.25
CA SER A 348 -24.60 -14.60 -3.31
C SER A 348 -24.74 -16.01 -2.74
N LEU A 349 -25.85 -16.28 -2.04
CA LEU A 349 -26.36 -17.62 -1.78
C LEU A 349 -27.71 -17.75 -2.49
N ARG A 350 -27.93 -18.84 -3.22
CA ARG A 350 -29.23 -19.12 -3.87
C ARG A 350 -29.59 -20.60 -3.79
N ALA A 351 -30.81 -20.89 -3.35
CA ALA A 351 -31.29 -22.22 -2.95
C ALA A 351 -32.13 -22.96 -4.01
N ILE A 352 -31.77 -22.89 -5.30
CA ILE A 352 -32.60 -23.22 -6.49
C ILE A 352 -33.18 -24.64 -6.61
N GLY A 353 -32.96 -25.51 -5.62
CA GLY A 353 -33.69 -26.78 -5.55
C GLY A 353 -35.16 -26.54 -5.26
N ASP A 354 -36.03 -27.41 -5.80
CA ASP A 354 -37.46 -27.49 -5.44
C ASP A 354 -38.27 -26.18 -5.53
N ASN A 355 -37.78 -25.24 -6.35
CA ASN A 355 -38.25 -23.88 -6.61
C ASN A 355 -37.99 -22.83 -5.50
N GLU A 356 -37.14 -23.12 -4.50
CA GLU A 356 -36.73 -22.11 -3.50
C GLU A 356 -35.74 -21.10 -4.11
N ASN A 357 -36.24 -20.27 -5.03
CA ASN A 357 -35.50 -19.21 -5.72
C ASN A 357 -35.16 -18.00 -4.82
N LEU A 358 -34.92 -18.29 -3.54
CA LEU A 358 -34.46 -17.42 -2.49
C LEU A 358 -32.98 -17.06 -2.72
N MET A 359 -32.69 -15.76 -2.79
CA MET A 359 -31.38 -15.16 -2.97
C MET A 359 -31.03 -14.26 -1.79
N LEU A 360 -29.79 -14.40 -1.32
CA LEU A 360 -29.19 -13.52 -0.31
C LEU A 360 -27.90 -12.92 -0.88
N TYR A 361 -27.92 -11.62 -1.18
CA TYR A 361 -26.75 -10.88 -1.69
C TYR A 361 -25.97 -10.20 -0.56
N LYS A 362 -24.64 -10.24 -0.67
CA LYS A 362 -23.71 -9.72 0.34
C LYS A 362 -22.66 -8.83 -0.31
N GLU A 363 -22.69 -7.53 -0.06
CA GLU A 363 -21.54 -6.66 -0.34
C GLU A 363 -20.55 -6.73 0.82
N ILE A 364 -19.25 -6.90 0.52
CA ILE A 364 -18.17 -6.66 1.48
C ILE A 364 -17.84 -5.17 1.46
N ILE A 365 -17.91 -4.50 2.60
CA ILE A 365 -17.42 -3.12 2.75
C ILE A 365 -16.02 -3.12 3.41
N PHE A 366 -15.04 -2.51 2.75
CA PHE A 366 -13.62 -2.57 3.12
C PHE A 366 -12.89 -1.22 2.90
N ALA A 367 -11.79 -1.04 3.62
CA ALA A 367 -10.82 0.03 3.41
C ALA A 367 -9.73 -0.42 2.43
N ASN A 368 -9.35 0.45 1.51
CA ASN A 368 -8.22 0.23 0.59
C ASN A 368 -7.41 1.52 0.50
N LEU A 369 -6.67 1.79 1.58
CA LEU A 369 -5.79 2.94 1.72
C LEU A 369 -4.46 2.66 1.02
N THR A 370 -4.14 3.49 0.03
CA THR A 370 -2.85 3.49 -0.66
C THR A 370 -2.09 4.75 -0.27
N ILE A 371 -0.86 4.59 0.21
CA ILE A 371 0.05 5.70 0.52
C ILE A 371 1.10 5.88 -0.59
N SER A 372 1.38 7.13 -0.94
CA SER A 372 2.53 7.51 -1.76
C SER A 372 3.35 8.57 -1.03
N LYS A 373 4.66 8.54 -1.24
CA LYS A 373 5.60 9.51 -0.68
C LYS A 373 6.61 9.94 -1.74
N THR A 374 6.83 11.24 -1.85
CA THR A 374 7.83 11.83 -2.75
C THR A 374 8.66 12.88 -2.01
N ALA A 375 9.76 13.29 -2.64
CA ALA A 375 10.53 14.48 -2.29
C ALA A 375 10.52 15.42 -3.49
N ASN A 376 10.62 16.73 -3.25
CA ASN A 376 10.68 17.73 -4.32
C ASN A 376 11.98 17.69 -5.15
N VAL A 377 12.99 16.93 -4.72
CA VAL A 377 14.29 16.73 -5.34
C VAL A 377 14.77 15.29 -5.10
N THR A 378 15.59 14.75 -6.00
CA THR A 378 16.24 13.43 -5.85
C THR A 378 17.70 13.54 -5.45
N ASN A 379 18.42 14.52 -6.00
CA ASN A 379 19.80 14.88 -5.65
C ASN A 379 19.82 16.33 -5.16
N VAL A 380 20.55 16.60 -4.09
CA VAL A 380 20.52 17.88 -3.36
C VAL A 380 21.78 18.03 -2.51
N LEU A 381 22.19 19.25 -2.17
CA LEU A 381 23.41 19.45 -1.35
C LEU A 381 23.09 19.48 0.15
N ASN A 382 24.06 19.06 0.96
CA ASN A 382 23.96 19.17 2.42
C ASN A 382 23.78 20.65 2.85
N GLY A 383 22.98 20.90 3.89
CA GLY A 383 22.58 22.25 4.30
C GLY A 383 21.46 22.89 3.46
N GLN A 384 20.94 22.24 2.42
CA GLN A 384 19.77 22.71 1.67
C GLN A 384 18.45 22.20 2.25
N ARG A 385 17.34 22.78 1.78
CA ARG A 385 15.97 22.42 2.21
C ARG A 385 15.32 21.44 1.24
N VAL A 386 14.53 20.52 1.79
CA VAL A 386 13.73 19.53 1.06
C VAL A 386 12.29 19.59 1.59
N THR A 387 11.33 19.34 0.71
CA THR A 387 9.93 19.11 1.06
C THR A 387 9.58 17.67 0.70
N TYR A 388 9.17 16.87 1.70
CA TYR A 388 8.51 15.61 1.44
C TYR A 388 7.01 15.84 1.28
N THR A 389 6.39 15.14 0.35
CA THR A 389 4.93 15.06 0.20
C THR A 389 4.50 13.64 0.51
N ILE A 390 3.49 13.48 1.36
CA ILE A 390 2.84 12.20 1.67
C ILE A 390 1.37 12.33 1.26
N THR A 391 0.87 11.48 0.38
CA THR A 391 -0.54 11.44 -0.01
C THR A 391 -1.13 10.08 0.34
N VAL A 392 -2.32 10.09 0.95
CA VAL A 392 -3.06 8.89 1.37
C VAL A 392 -4.42 8.92 0.70
N THR A 393 -4.75 7.91 -0.09
CA THR A 393 -6.00 7.81 -0.85
C THR A 393 -6.78 6.57 -0.45
N ASN A 394 -8.08 6.71 -0.17
CA ASN A 394 -8.97 5.59 0.06
C ASN A 394 -9.65 5.15 -1.25
N ASN A 395 -9.14 4.06 -1.84
CA ASN A 395 -9.72 3.40 -3.00
C ASN A 395 -10.71 2.28 -2.61
N GLY A 396 -11.12 2.22 -1.34
CA GLY A 396 -12.06 1.24 -0.80
C GLY A 396 -13.50 1.72 -0.92
N ASN A 397 -14.45 0.78 -0.94
CA ASN A 397 -15.87 1.12 -1.02
C ASN A 397 -16.44 1.68 0.30
N ASN A 398 -15.72 1.50 1.42
CA ASN A 398 -16.08 2.03 2.74
C ASN A 398 -15.26 3.26 3.15
N THR A 399 -15.76 4.06 4.08
CA THR A 399 -14.94 5.00 4.87
C THR A 399 -13.98 4.20 5.76
N ALA A 400 -12.71 4.57 5.80
CA ALA A 400 -11.74 4.07 6.77
C ALA A 400 -11.74 4.98 8.01
N THR A 401 -11.56 4.41 9.20
CA THR A 401 -11.69 5.12 10.49
C THR A 401 -10.41 5.06 11.33
N ASN A 402 -10.23 6.10 12.16
CA ASN A 402 -9.05 6.30 13.01
C ASN A 402 -7.70 6.14 12.26
N VAL A 403 -7.65 6.60 11.01
CA VAL A 403 -6.46 6.54 10.15
C VAL A 403 -5.35 7.44 10.68
N TRP A 404 -4.13 6.93 10.75
CA TRP A 404 -2.93 7.70 11.06
C TRP A 404 -1.67 7.13 10.39
N ILE A 405 -0.72 8.00 10.07
CA ILE A 405 0.55 7.65 9.41
C ILE A 405 1.69 7.73 10.41
N ASN A 406 2.63 6.79 10.32
CA ASN A 406 3.92 6.82 11.01
C ASN A 406 5.04 7.19 10.01
N ASP A 407 5.63 8.38 10.13
CA ASP A 407 6.74 8.93 9.33
C ASP A 407 7.80 9.54 10.26
N ILE A 408 8.65 8.70 10.87
CA ILE A 408 9.71 9.18 11.77
C ILE A 408 10.90 9.66 10.93
N LEU A 409 11.17 10.98 10.96
CA LEU A 409 12.27 11.57 10.19
C LEU A 409 13.63 10.97 10.59
N PRO A 410 14.40 10.42 9.62
CA PRO A 410 15.69 9.77 9.90
C PRO A 410 16.82 10.74 10.28
N SER A 411 17.88 10.20 10.88
CA SER A 411 19.07 10.96 11.28
C SER A 411 19.80 11.62 10.10
N GLY A 412 20.08 12.91 10.23
CA GLY A 412 20.58 13.77 9.15
C GLY A 412 19.53 14.76 8.63
N ILE A 413 18.29 14.68 9.12
CA ILE A 413 17.20 15.62 8.83
C ILE A 413 16.90 16.50 10.05
N ILE A 414 16.66 17.79 9.82
CA ILE A 414 16.14 18.75 10.81
C ILE A 414 14.75 19.21 10.33
N TYR A 415 13.71 19.03 11.15
CA TYR A 415 12.35 19.48 10.85
C TYR A 415 12.24 21.01 10.89
N LEU A 416 11.55 21.60 9.91
CA LEU A 416 11.27 23.05 9.83
C LEU A 416 9.78 23.40 9.97
N GLY A 417 8.87 22.48 9.64
CA GLY A 417 7.43 22.70 9.70
C GLY A 417 6.64 21.80 8.74
N SER A 418 5.34 21.64 8.96
CA SER A 418 4.44 20.88 8.09
C SER A 418 3.22 21.70 7.66
N TYR A 419 2.57 21.27 6.58
CA TYR A 419 1.29 21.79 6.13
C TYR A 419 0.39 20.63 5.63
N PRO A 420 -0.87 20.50 6.08
CA PRO A 420 -1.54 21.30 7.12
C PRO A 420 -0.81 21.24 8.48
N SER A 421 -1.10 22.21 9.33
CA SER A 421 -0.38 22.47 10.58
C SER A 421 -1.23 22.07 11.80
N GLY A 422 -0.73 21.11 12.59
CA GLY A 422 -1.37 20.65 13.83
C GLY A 422 -1.42 19.12 13.93
N ASP A 423 -1.61 18.45 12.79
CA ASP A 423 -1.94 17.02 12.76
C ASP A 423 -0.72 16.08 12.77
N TYR A 424 0.48 16.61 12.45
CA TYR A 424 1.76 15.88 12.43
C TYR A 424 2.67 16.27 13.60
N ASN A 425 3.12 15.27 14.35
CA ASN A 425 4.06 15.42 15.46
C ASN A 425 5.47 14.95 15.06
N PRO A 426 6.45 15.86 14.86
CA PRO A 426 7.80 15.52 14.41
C PRO A 426 8.62 14.73 15.45
N SER A 427 8.19 14.69 16.71
CA SER A 427 8.87 13.94 17.78
C SER A 427 8.46 12.47 17.84
N THR A 428 7.30 12.11 17.28
CA THR A 428 6.80 10.73 17.24
C THR A 428 6.64 10.19 15.81
N GLY A 429 6.71 11.06 14.79
CA GLY A 429 6.42 10.73 13.40
C GLY A 429 4.94 10.55 13.09
N ILE A 430 4.03 10.73 14.07
CA ILE A 430 2.61 10.46 13.89
C ILE A 430 1.93 11.64 13.17
N TRP A 431 1.27 11.35 12.05
CA TRP A 431 0.27 12.23 11.43
C TRP A 431 -1.12 11.61 11.59
N TYR A 432 -2.01 12.28 12.32
CA TYR A 432 -3.40 11.82 12.48
C TYR A 432 -4.30 12.32 11.35
N ILE A 433 -5.11 11.44 10.76
CA ILE A 433 -6.06 11.75 9.68
C ILE A 433 -7.51 11.60 10.16
N GLY A 434 -7.79 10.66 11.08
CA GLY A 434 -9.14 10.35 11.51
C GLY A 434 -9.89 9.57 10.45
N ASN A 435 -11.07 10.03 10.02
CA ASN A 435 -11.90 9.27 9.09
C ASN A 435 -11.68 9.72 7.64
N LEU A 436 -11.33 8.78 6.75
CA LEU A 436 -11.08 9.03 5.33
C LEU A 436 -12.14 8.31 4.47
N ASN A 437 -13.06 9.10 3.90
CA ASN A 437 -14.17 8.59 3.10
C ASN A 437 -13.70 7.89 1.80
N ASN A 438 -14.53 6.97 1.30
CA ASN A 438 -14.40 6.36 -0.03
C ASN A 438 -14.10 7.44 -1.11
N GLY A 439 -13.11 7.18 -1.96
CA GLY A 439 -12.69 8.06 -3.06
C GLY A 439 -11.94 9.33 -2.62
N SER A 440 -11.81 9.57 -1.32
CA SER A 440 -11.14 10.76 -0.78
C SER A 440 -9.63 10.54 -0.62
N ASN A 441 -8.87 11.62 -0.72
CA ASN A 441 -7.45 11.64 -0.41
C ASN A 441 -7.09 12.83 0.49
N VAL A 442 -6.02 12.69 1.25
CA VAL A 442 -5.40 13.73 2.07
C VAL A 442 -3.91 13.78 1.81
N THR A 443 -3.30 14.97 1.94
CA THR A 443 -1.88 15.18 1.66
C THR A 443 -1.22 16.02 2.76
N LEU A 444 -0.05 15.57 3.22
CA LEU A 444 0.83 16.27 4.15
C LEU A 444 2.13 16.66 3.44
N PHE A 445 2.54 17.92 3.63
CA PHE A 445 3.85 18.42 3.23
C PHE A 445 4.73 18.58 4.48
N ILE A 446 5.94 18.03 4.46
CA ILE A 446 6.92 18.12 5.56
C ILE A 446 8.17 18.83 5.03
N ASN A 447 8.42 20.05 5.52
CA ASN A 447 9.59 20.85 5.16
C ASN A 447 10.74 20.59 6.14
N VAL A 448 11.93 20.34 5.59
CA VAL A 448 13.11 19.96 6.35
C VAL A 448 14.39 20.65 5.84
N LEU A 449 15.41 20.67 6.69
CA LEU A 449 16.79 21.05 6.38
C LEU A 449 17.68 19.80 6.48
N LEU A 450 18.59 19.62 5.53
CA LEU A 450 19.55 18.52 5.54
C LEU A 450 20.80 18.89 6.32
N ASN A 451 21.32 17.94 7.10
CA ASN A 451 22.46 18.13 8.01
C ASN A 451 23.46 16.95 7.98
N ARG A 452 23.43 16.15 6.90
CA ARG A 452 24.37 15.06 6.63
C ARG A 452 24.36 14.71 5.14
N SER A 453 25.53 14.43 4.58
CA SER A 453 25.72 13.89 3.23
C SER A 453 25.51 12.36 3.14
N GLY A 454 25.40 11.85 1.90
CA GLY A 454 25.06 10.47 1.55
C GLY A 454 23.56 10.24 1.41
N ASN A 455 23.16 8.99 1.13
CA ASN A 455 21.75 8.65 0.95
C ASN A 455 20.95 8.80 2.26
N ILE A 456 19.75 9.39 2.15
CA ILE A 456 18.77 9.49 3.23
C ILE A 456 17.43 8.94 2.71
N THR A 457 16.95 7.87 3.34
CA THR A 457 15.66 7.23 3.04
C THR A 457 14.67 7.55 4.14
N ASN A 458 13.54 8.19 3.79
CA ASN A 458 12.44 8.44 4.72
C ASN A 458 11.23 7.55 4.36
N MET A 459 10.55 6.97 5.36
CA MET A 459 9.54 5.93 5.22
C MET A 459 8.25 6.30 5.95
N ALA A 460 7.11 6.11 5.28
CA ALA A 460 5.76 6.30 5.82
C ALA A 460 5.01 4.96 5.87
N THR A 461 4.22 4.72 6.94
CA THR A 461 3.34 3.54 7.07
C THR A 461 1.95 3.95 7.58
N ILE A 462 0.88 3.43 6.95
CA ILE A 462 -0.52 3.63 7.32
C ILE A 462 -0.92 2.68 8.45
N ASN A 463 -1.67 3.21 9.42
CA ASN A 463 -2.42 2.47 10.42
C ASN A 463 -3.88 3.00 10.42
N LEU A 464 -4.82 2.16 10.85
CA LEU A 464 -6.27 2.37 10.86
C LEU A 464 -6.91 1.26 11.71
N ASP A 465 -8.21 1.35 12.02
CA ASP A 465 -8.91 0.30 12.77
C ASP A 465 -9.38 -0.88 11.89
N GLU A 466 -9.62 -0.67 10.58
CA GLU A 466 -10.01 -1.73 9.65
C GLU A 466 -8.85 -2.55 9.06
N SER A 467 -9.16 -3.71 8.48
CA SER A 467 -8.22 -4.39 7.58
C SER A 467 -8.08 -3.63 6.26
N ASN A 468 -6.86 -3.14 5.98
CA ASN A 468 -6.53 -2.46 4.73
C ASN A 468 -6.12 -3.45 3.62
N LEU A 469 -6.71 -3.31 2.43
CA LEU A 469 -6.33 -4.08 1.23
C LEU A 469 -5.34 -3.35 0.30
N GLY A 470 -4.99 -2.09 0.60
CA GLY A 470 -4.10 -1.25 -0.20
C GLY A 470 -2.63 -1.29 0.22
N ILE A 471 -1.79 -0.57 -0.53
CA ILE A 471 -0.36 -0.40 -0.19
C ILE A 471 -0.26 0.43 1.09
N ASN A 472 0.10 -0.22 2.19
CA ASN A 472 0.14 0.40 3.52
C ASN A 472 1.49 1.02 3.89
N ASN A 473 2.55 0.85 3.10
CA ASN A 473 3.85 1.47 3.35
C ASN A 473 4.52 2.00 2.08
N THR A 474 5.39 2.98 2.26
CA THR A 474 6.14 3.61 1.16
C THR A 474 7.40 4.28 1.69
N ASN A 475 8.39 4.50 0.83
CA ASN A 475 9.59 5.26 1.18
C ASN A 475 10.11 6.03 -0.03
N VAL A 476 10.88 7.09 0.24
CA VAL A 476 11.61 7.85 -0.76
C VAL A 476 13.05 8.03 -0.28
N THR A 477 14.01 7.87 -1.20
CA THR A 477 15.43 8.10 -0.95
C THR A 477 15.92 9.31 -1.74
N ILE A 478 16.67 10.19 -1.08
CA ILE A 478 17.40 11.29 -1.71
C ILE A 478 18.91 11.05 -1.57
N SER A 479 19.69 11.41 -2.59
CA SER A 479 21.14 11.54 -2.49
C SER A 479 21.48 12.94 -1.99
N VAL A 480 22.26 13.03 -0.91
CA VAL A 480 22.72 14.30 -0.36
C VAL A 480 24.21 14.46 -0.63
N ASP A 481 24.55 15.28 -1.62
CA ASP A 481 25.93 15.50 -2.03
C ASP A 481 26.68 16.39 -1.01
N PRO A 482 27.98 16.16 -0.75
CA PRO A 482 28.76 16.98 0.16
C PRO A 482 28.85 18.45 -0.28
N ALA A 483 28.69 19.38 0.66
CA ALA A 483 28.82 20.82 0.40
C ALA A 483 29.98 21.41 1.21
N VAL A 484 30.89 22.13 0.53
CA VAL A 484 32.08 22.72 1.15
C VAL A 484 32.18 24.23 0.93
N ASN A 485 32.87 24.92 1.83
CA ASN A 485 33.07 26.37 1.77
C ASN A 485 34.52 26.70 2.15
N LEU A 486 35.43 26.35 1.24
CA LEU A 486 36.86 26.63 1.34
C LEU A 486 37.13 28.10 1.00
N THR A 487 37.77 28.80 1.94
CA THR A 487 38.27 30.16 1.76
C THR A 487 39.79 30.18 1.88
N ILE A 488 40.49 30.82 0.95
CA ILE A 488 41.94 31.01 1.00
C ILE A 488 42.35 32.45 1.33
N ASN A 489 43.35 32.59 2.21
CA ASN A 489 43.97 33.87 2.59
C ASN A 489 45.50 33.80 2.42
N LYS A 490 46.13 34.93 2.08
CA LYS A 490 47.58 35.06 1.90
C LYS A 490 48.08 36.33 2.60
N SER A 491 49.07 36.19 3.47
CA SER A 491 49.72 37.30 4.17
C SER A 491 51.24 37.19 4.08
N SER A 492 51.95 38.23 4.53
CA SER A 492 53.41 38.25 4.67
C SER A 492 53.81 38.73 6.06
N ASN A 493 55.01 38.37 6.51
CA ASN A 493 55.57 38.81 7.80
C ASN A 493 56.01 40.29 7.81
N VAL A 494 56.12 40.91 6.64
CA VAL A 494 56.53 42.32 6.43
C VAL A 494 55.34 43.19 6.01
N LYS A 495 55.49 44.52 6.19
CA LYS A 495 54.53 45.54 5.75
C LYS A 495 55.30 46.73 5.15
N GLY A 496 54.83 47.26 4.03
CA GLY A 496 55.52 48.33 3.29
C GLY A 496 56.65 47.79 2.40
N ASN A 497 57.63 48.64 2.09
CA ASN A 497 58.70 48.33 1.15
C ASN A 497 59.68 47.30 1.73
N VAL A 498 60.17 46.41 0.87
CA VAL A 498 61.24 45.43 1.16
C VAL A 498 62.48 45.73 0.34
N VAL A 499 63.65 45.34 0.81
CA VAL A 499 64.91 45.58 0.09
C VAL A 499 65.22 44.42 -0.87
N ASN A 500 65.79 44.70 -2.04
CA ASN A 500 66.35 43.67 -2.90
C ASN A 500 67.34 42.77 -2.13
N GLY A 501 67.27 41.46 -2.31
CA GLY A 501 68.05 40.48 -1.52
C GLY A 501 67.52 40.19 -0.11
N GLN A 502 66.50 40.89 0.41
CA GLN A 502 65.89 40.59 1.71
C GLN A 502 65.18 39.22 1.71
N THR A 503 65.17 38.53 2.86
CA THR A 503 64.37 37.31 3.07
C THR A 503 63.06 37.65 3.77
N ILE A 504 61.95 37.09 3.29
CA ILE A 504 60.60 37.24 3.84
C ILE A 504 59.87 35.90 3.92
N HIS A 505 58.75 35.86 4.64
CA HIS A 505 57.85 34.72 4.73
C HIS A 505 56.45 35.10 4.24
N TYR A 506 55.90 34.32 3.30
CA TYR A 506 54.47 34.30 3.01
C TYR A 506 53.78 33.25 3.89
N THR A 507 52.60 33.57 4.41
CA THR A 507 51.70 32.61 5.08
C THR A 507 50.45 32.46 4.24
N ILE A 508 50.12 31.23 3.85
CA ILE A 508 48.89 30.87 3.15
C ILE A 508 48.03 30.06 4.12
N THR A 509 46.78 30.46 4.30
CA THR A 509 45.82 29.79 5.19
C THR A 509 44.57 29.40 4.40
N VAL A 510 44.14 28.16 4.57
CA VAL A 510 42.91 27.60 4.00
C VAL A 510 42.00 27.16 5.12
N SER A 511 40.75 27.61 5.12
CA SER A 511 39.73 27.24 6.12
C SER A 511 38.47 26.73 5.43
N ASN A 512 37.87 25.65 5.97
CA ASN A 512 36.62 25.08 5.49
C ASN A 512 35.45 25.45 6.41
N HIS A 513 34.51 26.26 5.92
CA HIS A 513 33.30 26.68 6.63
C HIS A 513 32.04 25.91 6.16
N GLY A 514 32.21 24.78 5.46
CA GLY A 514 31.12 24.00 4.90
C GLY A 514 30.46 23.04 5.91
N PRO A 515 29.23 22.55 5.63
CA PRO A 515 28.61 21.50 6.43
C PRO A 515 29.34 20.15 6.31
N ASP A 516 30.15 19.92 5.27
CA ASP A 516 30.99 18.71 5.09
C ASP A 516 32.50 19.04 5.09
N GLY A 517 33.31 17.99 5.27
CA GLY A 517 34.75 18.05 5.04
C GLY A 517 35.11 17.98 3.57
N ALA A 518 36.10 18.76 3.13
CA ALA A 518 36.58 18.78 1.75
C ALA A 518 37.67 17.72 1.49
N THR A 519 37.79 17.33 0.22
CA THR A 519 38.59 16.21 -0.29
C THR A 519 39.40 16.64 -1.51
N ASN A 520 40.58 16.01 -1.69
CA ASN A 520 41.55 16.37 -2.74
C ASN A 520 41.84 17.88 -2.82
N VAL A 521 41.90 18.53 -1.66
CA VAL A 521 42.18 19.96 -1.53
C VAL A 521 43.61 20.24 -1.96
N VAL A 522 43.76 21.05 -3.01
CA VAL A 522 45.05 21.41 -3.61
C VAL A 522 45.11 22.92 -3.83
N VAL A 523 46.18 23.53 -3.34
CA VAL A 523 46.51 24.95 -3.50
C VAL A 523 47.62 25.09 -4.53
N ASN A 524 47.54 26.11 -5.38
CA ASN A 524 48.59 26.47 -6.33
C ASN A 524 49.12 27.88 -6.01
N ASP A 525 50.35 27.93 -5.50
CA ASP A 525 51.17 29.13 -5.28
C ASP A 525 52.49 29.00 -6.04
N LYS A 526 52.45 29.19 -7.37
CA LYS A 526 53.65 29.20 -8.18
C LYS A 526 54.36 30.54 -8.03
N LEU A 527 55.45 30.55 -7.25
CA LEU A 527 56.29 31.72 -7.05
C LEU A 527 56.76 32.31 -8.41
N PRO A 528 56.60 33.63 -8.64
CA PRO A 528 57.20 34.34 -9.77
C PRO A 528 58.73 34.44 -9.63
N LEU A 529 59.45 34.69 -10.73
CA LEU A 529 60.94 34.63 -10.78
C LEU A 529 61.64 35.66 -9.88
N GLU A 530 60.92 36.71 -9.54
CA GLU A 530 61.26 37.79 -8.62
C GLU A 530 61.48 37.29 -7.17
N LEU A 531 61.03 36.06 -6.86
CA LEU A 531 61.12 35.42 -5.54
C LEU A 531 61.92 34.11 -5.60
N VAL A 532 63.15 34.13 -5.08
CA VAL A 532 63.96 32.91 -4.93
C VAL A 532 63.50 32.11 -3.71
N TYR A 533 62.97 30.92 -3.93
CA TYR A 533 62.57 29.99 -2.87
C TYR A 533 63.77 29.58 -1.99
N LEU A 534 63.61 29.67 -0.66
CA LEU A 534 64.59 29.18 0.33
C LEU A 534 64.10 27.99 1.14
N GLY A 535 62.78 27.80 1.28
CA GLY A 535 62.20 26.71 2.07
C GLY A 535 60.71 26.92 2.37
N SER A 536 60.03 25.89 2.85
CA SER A 536 58.64 25.98 3.30
C SER A 536 58.33 25.01 4.43
N SER A 537 57.32 25.31 5.24
CA SER A 537 56.82 24.43 6.31
C SER A 537 55.29 24.43 6.39
N THR A 538 54.73 23.24 6.59
CA THR A 538 53.29 23.03 6.84
C THR A 538 53.10 21.83 7.76
N LYS A 539 51.92 21.72 8.38
CA LYS A 539 51.46 20.52 9.09
C LYS A 539 50.58 19.61 8.23
N TYR A 540 50.20 20.04 7.02
CA TYR A 540 49.22 19.37 6.17
C TYR A 540 49.82 19.09 4.79
N GLY A 541 50.12 17.83 4.51
CA GLY A 541 50.66 17.38 3.22
C GLY A 541 51.99 18.05 2.84
N THR A 542 52.18 18.35 1.55
CA THR A 542 53.48 18.77 0.98
C THR A 542 53.36 19.87 -0.06
N TYR A 543 54.33 20.79 -0.09
CA TYR A 543 54.49 21.82 -1.12
C TYR A 543 55.66 21.49 -2.05
N ASN A 544 55.47 21.68 -3.35
CA ASN A 544 56.48 21.47 -4.38
C ASN A 544 56.82 22.81 -5.08
N PRO A 545 57.94 23.48 -4.74
CA PRO A 545 58.28 24.82 -5.26
C PRO A 545 58.52 24.86 -6.78
N ASN A 546 58.88 23.73 -7.39
CA ASN A 546 59.08 23.64 -8.84
C ASN A 546 57.75 23.81 -9.58
N THR A 547 56.65 23.31 -9.01
CA THR A 547 55.29 23.38 -9.59
C THR A 547 54.41 24.48 -9.01
N GLY A 548 54.65 24.90 -7.76
CA GLY A 548 53.74 25.74 -6.97
C GLY A 548 52.64 24.97 -6.25
N ILE A 549 52.56 23.64 -6.40
CA ILE A 549 51.47 22.83 -5.87
C ILE A 549 51.69 22.51 -4.39
N TRP A 550 50.72 22.83 -3.54
CA TRP A 550 50.56 22.35 -2.17
C TRP A 550 49.34 21.43 -2.08
N THR A 551 49.59 20.14 -1.88
CA THR A 551 48.53 19.15 -1.69
C THR A 551 48.20 19.04 -0.21
N ILE A 552 46.99 19.45 0.19
CA ILE A 552 46.48 19.32 1.57
C ILE A 552 45.84 17.95 1.78
N GLY A 553 45.16 17.41 0.76
CA GLY A 553 44.42 16.16 0.86
C GLY A 553 43.01 16.39 1.37
N SER A 554 42.69 15.98 2.60
CA SER A 554 41.38 16.22 3.23
C SER A 554 41.43 17.36 4.25
N LEU A 555 40.40 18.20 4.27
CA LEU A 555 40.22 19.26 5.26
C LEU A 555 38.81 19.15 5.86
N ALA A 556 38.74 18.67 7.11
CA ALA A 556 37.49 18.48 7.84
C ALA A 556 36.64 19.76 7.92
N LYS A 557 35.34 19.59 8.21
CA LYS A 557 34.45 20.70 8.58
C LYS A 557 35.08 21.54 9.70
N ASP A 558 34.95 22.86 9.59
CA ASP A 558 35.52 23.88 10.49
C ASP A 558 37.07 23.79 10.62
N GLY A 559 37.72 23.00 9.77
CA GLY A 559 39.16 22.77 9.77
C GLY A 559 39.95 23.88 9.09
N THR A 560 41.19 24.08 9.52
CA THR A 560 42.11 25.07 8.94
C THR A 560 43.50 24.47 8.72
N ALA A 561 44.05 24.67 7.52
CA ALA A 561 45.41 24.30 7.12
C ALA A 561 46.25 25.55 6.82
N THR A 562 47.56 25.48 7.09
CA THR A 562 48.49 26.61 6.89
C THR A 562 49.81 26.15 6.28
N LEU A 563 50.33 26.92 5.33
CA LEU A 563 51.65 26.77 4.70
C LEU A 563 52.43 28.08 4.87
N ILE A 564 53.68 27.98 5.32
CA ILE A 564 54.63 29.10 5.36
C ILE A 564 55.67 28.86 4.27
N ILE A 565 55.92 29.86 3.42
CA ILE A 565 56.93 29.82 2.35
C ILE A 565 57.95 30.94 2.60
N THR A 566 59.22 30.57 2.71
CA THR A 566 60.36 31.48 2.88
C THR A 566 61.00 31.75 1.52
N VAL A 567 61.14 33.03 1.17
CA VAL A 567 61.70 33.47 -0.11
C VAL A 567 62.68 34.63 0.08
N ARG A 568 63.64 34.75 -0.84
CA ARG A 568 64.51 35.92 -0.99
C ARG A 568 64.06 36.77 -2.18
N ILE A 569 63.93 38.07 -1.98
CA ILE A 569 63.68 39.04 -3.04
C ILE A 569 64.87 39.06 -4.02
N ASN A 570 64.59 39.09 -5.32
CA ASN A 570 65.63 38.99 -6.37
C ASN A 570 65.55 40.09 -7.46
N THR A 571 64.64 41.05 -7.31
CA THR A 571 64.55 42.27 -8.13
C THR A 571 63.87 43.38 -7.33
N THR A 572 63.87 44.60 -7.87
CA THR A 572 63.02 45.71 -7.43
C THR A 572 61.72 45.78 -8.25
N GLY A 573 60.76 46.61 -7.79
CA GLY A 573 59.43 46.76 -8.39
C GLY A 573 58.31 46.09 -7.59
N ASN A 574 57.09 46.11 -8.15
CA ASN A 574 55.92 45.48 -7.55
C ASN A 574 55.90 43.97 -7.83
N ILE A 575 56.08 43.16 -6.79
CA ILE A 575 56.07 41.70 -6.87
C ILE A 575 54.71 41.19 -6.36
N THR A 576 53.87 40.72 -7.28
CA THR A 576 52.55 40.13 -6.96
C THR A 576 52.62 38.62 -7.00
N ASN A 577 52.35 37.96 -5.88
CA ASN A 577 52.22 36.50 -5.81
C ASN A 577 50.74 36.11 -5.67
N ILE A 578 50.24 35.26 -6.57
CA ILE A 578 48.82 34.88 -6.70
C ILE A 578 48.66 33.42 -6.25
N VAL A 579 47.71 33.18 -5.36
CA VAL A 579 47.36 31.83 -4.89
C VAL A 579 45.91 31.49 -5.24
N ASN A 580 45.69 30.27 -5.72
CA ASN A 580 44.35 29.70 -5.92
C ASN A 580 44.22 28.34 -5.23
N ILE A 581 42.97 27.92 -5.01
CA ILE A 581 42.62 26.64 -4.39
C ILE A 581 41.61 25.88 -5.24
N THR A 582 41.75 24.56 -5.23
CA THR A 582 40.92 23.57 -5.92
C THR A 582 40.62 22.40 -4.99
N THR A 583 39.55 21.66 -5.29
CA THR A 583 39.02 20.53 -4.52
C THR A 583 38.19 19.65 -5.46
N SER A 584 37.91 18.39 -5.11
CA SER A 584 36.96 17.56 -5.87
C SER A 584 35.49 17.83 -5.51
N ASP A 585 35.22 18.47 -4.37
CA ASP A 585 33.86 18.77 -3.91
C ASP A 585 33.33 20.09 -4.48
N MET A 586 32.01 20.28 -4.47
CA MET A 586 31.38 21.52 -4.93
C MET A 586 31.61 22.65 -3.93
N ASN A 587 32.62 23.50 -4.20
CA ASN A 587 32.98 24.62 -3.33
C ASN A 587 32.24 25.92 -3.66
N TYR A 588 31.67 26.53 -2.61
CA TYR A 588 31.01 27.84 -2.68
C TYR A 588 31.83 29.00 -2.07
N GLY A 589 33.01 28.71 -1.51
CA GLY A 589 33.90 29.71 -0.92
C GLY A 589 34.83 30.41 -1.93
N SER A 590 35.64 31.36 -1.43
CA SER A 590 36.59 32.10 -2.27
C SER A 590 37.79 31.24 -2.68
N ASN A 591 37.91 30.99 -3.99
CA ASN A 591 38.93 30.12 -4.58
C ASN A 591 40.26 30.81 -4.94
N MET A 592 40.40 32.13 -4.74
CA MET A 592 41.60 32.87 -5.15
C MET A 592 41.89 34.07 -4.24
N THR A 593 43.17 34.37 -4.01
CA THR A 593 43.64 35.64 -3.47
C THR A 593 45.05 35.96 -3.98
N ASN A 594 45.54 37.18 -3.78
CA ASN A 594 46.88 37.60 -4.15
C ASN A 594 47.47 38.54 -3.10
N LEU A 595 48.80 38.71 -3.13
CA LEU A 595 49.49 39.70 -2.31
C LEU A 595 50.65 40.33 -3.09
N THR A 596 50.60 41.65 -3.22
CA THR A 596 51.68 42.48 -3.79
C THR A 596 52.56 43.06 -2.70
N ILE A 597 53.87 43.08 -2.94
CA ILE A 597 54.87 43.81 -2.15
C ILE A 597 55.71 44.70 -3.07
N LEU A 598 56.18 45.85 -2.58
CA LEU A 598 57.09 46.72 -3.32
C LEU A 598 58.53 46.46 -2.87
N ALA A 599 59.38 46.02 -3.80
CA ALA A 599 60.81 45.85 -3.59
C ALA A 599 61.59 47.09 -4.07
N ILE A 600 62.49 47.60 -3.23
CA ILE A 600 63.32 48.78 -3.49
C ILE A 600 64.81 48.43 -3.47
N HIS A 601 65.63 49.24 -4.14
CA HIS A 601 67.07 49.08 -4.20
C HIS A 601 67.69 49.29 -2.82
N ASN A 602 68.80 48.63 -2.53
CA ASN A 602 69.57 48.94 -1.32
C ASN A 602 70.49 50.13 -1.60
N THR A 603 71.00 50.78 -0.54
CA THR A 603 72.05 51.79 -0.72
C THR A 603 73.22 51.60 0.23
N SER A 604 74.41 51.94 -0.25
CA SER A 604 75.61 52.08 0.57
C SER A 604 76.03 53.53 0.57
N LEU A 605 76.06 54.13 1.77
CA LEU A 605 76.63 55.45 1.99
C LEU A 605 78.03 55.29 2.59
N ASN A 606 78.99 56.03 2.07
CA ASN A 606 80.30 56.24 2.69
C ASN A 606 80.48 57.74 2.96
N VAL A 607 81.19 58.09 4.03
CA VAL A 607 81.51 59.48 4.36
C VAL A 607 82.99 59.64 4.71
N SER A 608 83.58 60.73 4.23
CA SER A 608 84.91 61.19 4.60
C SER A 608 84.90 62.69 4.83
N ALA A 609 85.97 63.22 5.41
CA ALA A 609 86.14 64.65 5.61
C ALA A 609 87.60 65.04 5.80
N LYS A 610 87.89 66.34 5.60
CA LYS A 610 89.19 66.98 5.82
C LYS A 610 89.02 68.42 6.32
N PHE A 611 90.03 68.95 7.02
CA PHE A 611 90.09 70.37 7.36
C PHE A 611 90.58 71.22 6.17
N SER A 612 90.29 72.52 6.21
CA SER A 612 91.04 73.54 5.47
C SER A 612 92.40 73.82 6.10
N ASN A 613 93.33 74.37 5.32
CA ASN A 613 94.69 74.69 5.79
C ASN A 613 94.73 75.70 6.95
N ASP A 614 93.70 76.55 7.09
CA ASP A 614 93.52 77.47 8.22
C ASP A 614 92.75 76.85 9.41
N ASN A 615 92.36 75.58 9.29
CA ASN A 615 91.54 74.80 10.22
C ASN A 615 90.21 75.46 10.64
N LYS A 616 89.65 76.38 9.83
CA LYS A 616 88.34 77.00 10.08
C LYS A 616 87.17 76.29 9.42
N THR A 617 87.42 75.49 8.39
CA THR A 617 86.40 74.74 7.64
C THR A 617 86.66 73.25 7.73
N ILE A 618 85.59 72.46 7.87
CA ILE A 618 85.61 71.05 7.54
C ILE A 618 84.86 70.87 6.22
N PHE A 619 85.52 70.24 5.25
CA PHE A 619 84.93 69.75 4.01
C PHE A 619 84.39 68.34 4.28
N PHE A 620 83.10 68.13 4.07
CA PHE A 620 82.42 66.84 4.19
C PHE A 620 82.14 66.30 2.80
N THR A 621 82.46 65.03 2.56
CA THR A 621 82.23 64.36 1.28
C THR A 621 81.50 63.04 1.55
N GLY A 622 80.23 62.95 1.17
CA GLY A 622 79.42 61.74 1.28
C GLY A 622 79.19 61.11 -0.10
N LYS A 623 79.57 59.85 -0.30
CA LYS A 623 79.32 59.11 -1.54
C LYS A 623 78.22 58.06 -1.32
N LEU A 624 77.10 58.20 -2.03
CA LEU A 624 75.98 57.26 -2.06
C LEU A 624 76.02 56.41 -3.34
N VAL A 625 75.84 55.10 -3.18
CA VAL A 625 75.71 54.13 -4.28
C VAL A 625 74.56 53.16 -4.02
N ASP A 626 74.08 52.49 -5.08
CA ASP A 626 73.13 51.36 -5.01
C ASP A 626 73.79 50.05 -4.54
N GLU A 627 73.07 48.91 -4.58
CA GLU A 627 73.64 47.59 -4.28
C GLU A 627 74.73 47.11 -5.27
N PHE A 628 74.84 47.71 -6.45
CA PHE A 628 75.81 47.35 -7.50
C PHE A 628 77.07 48.26 -7.47
N GLY A 629 77.03 49.34 -6.70
CA GLY A 629 78.11 50.34 -6.62
C GLY A 629 77.96 51.51 -7.60
N ASN A 630 76.83 51.62 -8.31
CA ASN A 630 76.55 52.73 -9.22
C ASN A 630 76.30 54.03 -8.42
N PRO A 631 76.80 55.18 -8.89
CA PRO A 631 76.58 56.46 -8.22
C PRO A 631 75.12 56.91 -8.29
N LEU A 632 74.51 57.21 -7.13
CA LEU A 632 73.15 57.73 -7.06
C LEU A 632 73.13 59.26 -7.03
N SER A 633 72.73 59.88 -8.13
CA SER A 633 72.68 61.35 -8.29
C SER A 633 71.37 61.98 -7.82
N ASN A 634 71.40 63.28 -7.53
CA ASN A 634 70.28 64.09 -7.04
C ASN A 634 69.58 63.58 -5.75
N LYS A 635 70.23 62.69 -4.99
CA LYS A 635 69.74 62.20 -3.70
C LYS A 635 70.23 63.11 -2.57
N THR A 636 69.42 63.36 -1.55
CA THR A 636 69.77 64.27 -0.43
C THR A 636 70.52 63.52 0.67
N ILE A 637 71.78 63.89 0.91
CA ILE A 637 72.55 63.45 2.09
C ILE A 637 72.49 64.54 3.17
N LYS A 638 72.15 64.16 4.40
CA LYS A 638 72.20 65.00 5.60
C LYS A 638 73.52 64.75 6.35
N PHE A 639 74.21 65.80 6.76
CA PHE A 639 75.48 65.73 7.49
C PHE A 639 75.33 66.24 8.93
N TYR A 640 76.04 65.56 9.83
CA TYR A 640 76.06 65.80 11.26
C TYR A 640 77.50 65.79 11.78
N LEU A 641 77.79 66.65 12.76
CA LEU A 641 79.08 66.78 13.42
C LEU A 641 78.89 66.69 14.93
N ASN A 642 79.54 65.69 15.56
CA ASN A 642 79.36 65.32 16.97
C ASN A 642 77.87 65.22 17.35
N GLY A 643 77.07 64.57 16.50
CA GLY A 643 75.61 64.40 16.67
C GLY A 643 74.75 65.61 16.27
N LYS A 644 75.32 66.82 16.15
CA LYS A 644 74.56 68.01 15.73
C LYS A 644 74.43 68.06 14.20
N TYR A 645 73.21 68.22 13.69
CA TYR A 645 72.96 68.49 12.27
C TYR A 645 73.62 69.81 11.85
N ILE A 646 74.36 69.79 10.74
CA ILE A 646 75.09 70.96 10.20
C ILE A 646 74.60 71.39 8.81
N GLY A 647 73.93 70.51 8.07
CA GLY A 647 73.39 70.83 6.75
C GLY A 647 73.06 69.59 5.93
N LYS A 648 72.57 69.83 4.71
CA LYS A 648 72.30 68.81 3.70
C LYS A 648 72.92 69.24 2.37
N SER A 649 73.24 68.27 1.52
CA SER A 649 73.69 68.51 0.15
C SER A 649 73.12 67.44 -0.79
N LEU A 650 73.04 67.74 -2.08
CA LEU A 650 72.60 66.81 -3.12
C LEU A 650 73.81 66.08 -3.70
N THR A 651 73.64 64.80 -4.02
CA THR A 651 74.67 64.06 -4.76
C THR A 651 74.76 64.53 -6.21
N ASN A 652 75.97 64.70 -6.71
CA ASN A 652 76.25 64.94 -8.12
C ASN A 652 76.17 63.62 -8.94
N GLU A 653 76.48 63.69 -10.24
CA GLU A 653 76.52 62.54 -11.16
C GLU A 653 77.44 61.39 -10.70
N ASN A 654 78.46 61.69 -9.89
CA ASN A 654 79.38 60.70 -9.30
C ASN A 654 78.88 60.15 -7.95
N GLY A 655 77.64 60.45 -7.56
CA GLY A 655 77.03 60.00 -6.31
C GLY A 655 77.57 60.74 -5.08
N VAL A 656 78.30 61.84 -5.29
CA VAL A 656 79.00 62.57 -4.23
C VAL A 656 78.25 63.84 -3.87
N ALA A 657 77.84 63.98 -2.61
CA ALA A 657 77.36 65.23 -2.03
C ALA A 657 78.46 65.85 -1.17
N GLU A 658 78.75 67.12 -1.38
CA GLU A 658 79.75 67.86 -0.60
C GLU A 658 79.11 68.99 0.22
N LEU A 659 79.62 69.22 1.42
CA LEU A 659 79.18 70.28 2.32
C LEU A 659 80.37 70.92 3.04
N ASN A 660 80.42 72.25 3.08
CA ASN A 660 81.46 73.00 3.77
C ASN A 660 80.88 73.61 5.06
N TYR A 661 81.48 73.29 6.21
CA TYR A 661 81.09 73.87 7.50
C TYR A 661 82.22 74.69 8.09
N THR A 662 82.10 76.01 7.95
CA THR A 662 83.08 77.01 8.40
C THR A 662 82.70 77.61 9.75
N LYS A 663 83.71 77.96 10.55
CA LYS A 663 83.59 78.73 11.79
C LYS A 663 84.49 79.96 11.76
N ASN A 664 84.08 81.02 12.46
CA ASN A 664 84.87 82.26 12.58
C ASN A 664 86.24 82.00 13.23
N ASN A 665 86.28 81.09 14.21
CA ASN A 665 87.48 80.64 14.90
C ASN A 665 87.85 79.21 14.44
N PRO A 666 89.15 78.85 14.36
CA PRO A 666 89.58 77.49 14.04
C PRO A 666 89.00 76.41 14.95
N PHE A 667 88.88 75.20 14.42
CA PHE A 667 88.59 74.00 15.21
C PHE A 667 89.77 73.67 16.15
N LYS A 668 89.48 73.05 17.30
CA LYS A 668 90.49 72.72 18.32
C LYS A 668 91.03 71.29 18.10
N PRO A 669 92.30 70.98 18.45
CA PRO A 669 92.83 69.62 18.41
C PRO A 669 91.93 68.64 19.18
N ALA A 670 91.27 67.74 18.45
CA ALA A 670 90.26 66.82 18.94
C ALA A 670 89.94 65.74 17.88
N ASN A 671 89.21 64.71 18.29
CA ASN A 671 88.49 63.83 17.39
C ASN A 671 87.10 64.41 17.11
N TYR A 672 86.69 64.41 15.85
CA TYR A 672 85.37 64.86 15.40
C TYR A 672 84.62 63.69 14.75
N LEU A 673 83.52 63.27 15.38
CA LEU A 673 82.64 62.24 14.83
C LEU A 673 81.73 62.87 13.79
N ILE A 674 81.84 62.39 12.57
CA ILE A 674 81.05 62.82 11.43
C ILE A 674 80.07 61.70 11.10
N PHE A 675 78.82 62.06 10.83
CA PHE A 675 77.77 61.13 10.45
C PHE A 675 77.02 61.68 9.24
N ALA A 676 76.76 60.80 8.27
CA ALA A 676 76.01 61.10 7.05
C ALA A 676 74.81 60.16 6.95
N LEU A 677 73.67 60.69 6.51
CA LEU A 677 72.40 59.97 6.43
C LEU A 677 71.71 60.24 5.09
N PHE A 678 71.42 59.18 4.35
CA PHE A 678 70.41 59.16 3.30
C PHE A 678 69.11 58.56 3.86
N ASN A 679 68.00 59.26 3.67
CA ASN A 679 66.73 58.95 4.33
C ASN A 679 65.92 57.81 3.67
N GLY A 680 66.33 57.35 2.48
CA GLY A 680 65.50 56.55 1.59
C GLY A 680 64.50 57.41 0.79
N ASP A 681 63.95 56.81 -0.27
CA ASP A 681 62.84 57.31 -1.08
C ASP A 681 61.99 56.13 -1.60
N GLU A 682 61.16 56.36 -2.63
CA GLU A 682 60.28 55.33 -3.20
C GLU A 682 61.02 54.22 -3.98
N GLU A 683 62.27 54.49 -4.37
CA GLU A 683 63.09 53.64 -5.25
C GLU A 683 64.28 53.02 -4.49
N TYR A 684 64.81 53.73 -3.48
CA TYR A 684 66.02 53.37 -2.73
C TYR A 684 65.82 53.34 -1.21
N ASN A 685 66.34 52.30 -0.56
CA ASN A 685 66.37 52.13 0.88
C ASN A 685 67.27 53.15 1.59
N TYR A 686 66.99 53.45 2.87
CA TYR A 686 67.81 54.32 3.69
C TYR A 686 69.21 53.74 3.94
N SER A 687 70.20 54.61 4.14
CA SER A 687 71.56 54.22 4.55
C SER A 687 72.26 55.33 5.31
N ASN A 688 73.26 54.96 6.11
CA ASN A 688 74.03 55.89 6.92
C ASN A 688 75.50 55.47 7.02
N ALA A 689 76.36 56.43 7.34
CA ALA A 689 77.80 56.25 7.46
C ALA A 689 78.37 57.11 8.59
N SER A 690 79.50 56.70 9.15
CA SER A 690 80.25 57.54 10.10
C SER A 690 81.75 57.54 9.84
N TYR A 691 82.41 58.63 10.22
CA TYR A 691 83.85 58.85 10.03
C TYR A 691 84.42 59.64 11.21
N ASN A 692 85.62 59.28 11.67
CA ASN A 692 86.29 59.94 12.78
C ASN A 692 87.45 60.80 12.28
N LEU A 693 87.18 62.08 12.02
CA LEU A 693 88.18 63.07 11.60
C LEU A 693 89.03 63.47 12.81
N LYS A 694 90.34 63.15 12.77
CA LYS A 694 91.29 63.49 13.85
C LYS A 694 92.06 64.76 13.49
N PHE A 695 92.08 65.75 14.37
CA PHE A 695 92.98 66.91 14.27
C PHE A 695 94.15 66.74 15.24
N LYS A 696 95.38 66.87 14.74
CA LYS A 696 96.63 66.85 15.52
C LYS A 696 97.33 68.19 15.44
N GLU A 697 98.10 68.50 16.47
CA GLU A 697 98.91 69.72 16.60
C GLU A 697 100.34 69.42 16.11
N ASP A 698 100.78 70.02 15.00
CA ASP A 698 102.13 69.86 14.47
C ASP A 698 103.14 70.70 15.25
N LYS A 699 104.21 70.07 15.73
CA LYS A 699 105.30 70.70 16.50
C LYS A 699 106.63 70.65 15.77
N ASN A 700 106.82 71.63 14.89
CA ASN A 700 108.10 72.00 14.24
C ASN A 700 108.63 70.91 13.25
N ASN A 701 109.58 71.20 12.36
CA ASN A 701 110.34 72.43 12.15
C ASN A 701 110.64 72.68 10.65
N SER A 702 111.22 73.84 10.36
CA SER A 702 111.92 74.12 9.10
C SER A 702 113.28 73.39 8.98
N THR A 703 113.92 73.54 7.81
CA THR A 703 115.32 73.23 7.45
C THR A 703 115.74 71.79 7.05
N ASN A 704 116.06 71.69 5.75
CA ASN A 704 117.25 71.06 5.15
C ASN A 704 117.46 69.52 5.13
N ASN A 705 117.14 68.95 3.96
CA ASN A 705 118.14 68.38 3.01
C ASN A 705 118.88 67.06 3.36
N THR A 706 118.45 65.92 2.80
CA THR A 706 119.11 65.33 1.60
C THR A 706 118.38 64.11 1.00
N ASN A 707 118.25 64.15 -0.34
CA ASN A 707 118.17 63.04 -1.30
C ASN A 707 118.57 61.61 -0.86
N ILE A 708 117.71 60.61 -1.12
CA ILE A 708 117.88 59.55 -2.16
C ILE A 708 116.67 58.57 -2.17
N ASN A 709 116.33 58.07 -3.36
CA ASN A 709 115.27 57.09 -3.72
C ASN A 709 115.99 55.92 -4.48
N PRO A 710 115.39 54.76 -4.90
CA PRO A 710 113.99 54.31 -4.84
C PRO A 710 113.75 52.75 -4.68
N VAL A 711 112.51 52.30 -4.98
CA VAL A 711 112.02 50.97 -5.50
C VAL A 711 111.83 49.71 -4.59
N VAL A 712 110.84 48.89 -5.01
CA VAL A 712 110.54 47.44 -4.79
C VAL A 712 109.70 46.95 -3.58
N ALA A 713 108.37 47.08 -3.72
CA ALA A 713 107.33 46.01 -3.79
C ALA A 713 107.28 44.74 -2.88
N ASN A 714 106.02 44.37 -2.52
CA ASN A 714 105.45 43.01 -2.25
C ASN A 714 105.89 42.25 -0.96
N ALA A 715 105.11 41.34 -0.33
CA ALA A 715 103.82 40.71 -0.67
C ALA A 715 102.94 40.25 0.55
N THR A 716 101.60 40.23 0.35
CA THR A 716 100.56 39.24 0.80
C THR A 716 100.41 38.66 2.24
N MET A 717 99.20 38.88 2.82
CA MET A 717 98.26 37.90 3.48
C MET A 717 98.67 37.15 4.79
N LYS A 718 97.79 36.52 5.59
CA LYS A 718 96.36 36.07 5.42
C LYS A 718 95.55 35.95 6.75
N GLU A 719 94.27 36.39 6.71
CA GLU A 719 93.04 35.91 7.41
C GLU A 719 92.86 35.63 8.94
N THR A 720 91.57 35.68 9.33
CA THR A 720 90.89 35.24 10.59
C THR A 720 91.05 36.12 11.85
N GLY A 721 89.99 36.41 12.63
CA GLY A 721 88.54 36.22 12.40
C GLY A 721 87.64 36.61 13.61
N ILE A 722 86.38 36.99 13.32
CA ILE A 722 85.20 37.18 14.22
C ILE A 722 85.23 38.42 15.19
N PRO A 723 84.14 39.24 15.27
CA PRO A 723 84.06 40.47 16.08
C PRO A 723 83.29 40.37 17.43
N ILE A 724 83.13 41.52 18.10
CA ILE A 724 82.82 41.72 19.54
C ILE A 724 81.32 41.99 19.84
N THR A 725 80.87 41.68 21.06
CA THR A 725 79.50 41.86 21.60
C THR A 725 79.32 43.04 22.59
N ALA A 726 78.05 43.39 22.88
CA ALA A 726 77.54 44.40 23.84
C ALA A 726 77.57 45.86 23.33
N ILE A 727 76.68 46.80 23.69
CA ILE A 727 75.58 46.91 24.71
C ILE A 727 74.61 48.06 24.24
N PHE A 728 73.39 48.44 24.68
CA PHE A 728 72.38 48.31 25.78
C PHE A 728 70.99 48.79 25.16
N LEU A 729 69.79 48.97 25.75
CA LEU A 729 68.99 48.56 26.94
C LEU A 729 67.56 49.19 26.85
N VAL A 730 66.49 48.59 27.45
CA VAL A 730 65.18 49.23 27.84
C VAL A 730 64.23 49.66 26.68
N PHE A 731 62.88 49.52 26.66
CA PHE A 731 61.81 48.94 27.52
C PHE A 731 60.58 48.57 26.59
N LEU A 732 59.33 48.21 26.97
CA LEU A 732 58.56 48.07 28.25
C LEU A 732 57.56 46.87 28.17
N ILE A 733 56.60 46.82 29.10
CA ILE A 733 55.65 45.75 29.47
C ILE A 733 54.27 45.82 28.76
N SER A 734 53.66 44.66 28.43
CA SER A 734 52.22 44.37 28.67
C SER A 734 51.94 42.85 28.79
N LEU A 735 50.76 42.50 29.32
CA LEU A 735 50.34 41.16 29.84
C LEU A 735 50.12 40.10 28.72
N GLY A 736 50.03 38.78 29.00
CA GLY A 736 50.07 38.06 30.28
C GLY A 736 49.90 36.52 30.09
N LEU A 737 49.94 35.75 31.19
CA LEU A 737 49.90 34.27 31.15
C LEU A 737 48.49 33.70 30.97
N ILE A 738 48.40 32.48 30.43
CA ILE A 738 47.70 31.36 31.09
C ILE A 738 48.34 30.03 30.66
N THR A 739 48.52 29.11 31.62
CA THR A 739 48.92 27.70 31.39
C THR A 739 47.64 26.84 31.40
N LYS A 740 47.56 25.60 30.87
CA LYS A 740 48.41 24.43 31.19
C LYS A 740 47.89 23.17 30.44
N LYS A 741 48.73 22.12 30.42
CA LYS A 741 48.46 20.69 30.09
C LYS A 741 48.36 20.27 28.61
N ARG A 742 49.33 19.42 28.25
CA ARG A 742 49.39 18.43 27.15
C ARG A 742 49.30 19.00 25.73
#